data_AF-A0A7N4NYR3-F1
#
_entry.id   AF-A0A7N4NYR3-F1
#
_cell.length_a   1.000
_cell.length_b   1.000
_cell.length_c   1.000
_cell.angle_alpha   90.00
_cell.angle_beta   90.00
_cell.angle_gamma   90.00
#
_symmetry.space_group_name_H-M   'P 1'
#
loop_
_entity.id
_entity.type
_entity.pdbx_description
1 polymer ?
#
loop_
_entity_poly.entity_id
_entity_poly.type
_entity_poly.pdbx_seq_one_letter_code
_entity_poly.pdbx_strand_id
1 'polypeptide(L)'
;MGVRGLHGFVGNACPNTCTVVNLKEMAEKYQIHQAGSTPIIVVDAMCCLRHWYTPESWVCGGQWLEYLSILQDFIKAFTTAGIKLVFFFDGVVEQKKRHEWVKRRLRNNKEISTIFQFIKARRQQPGRDMFFIPSGLATFTRFALKSLGQETVCSLQEADYEVASYGLQNNCLGILGEDTDYLIYNTCPYFSINKLCLDSLVTVMYSRENLCQSLGLSVTDLPLLACLLGNDTVPEGMLESFRQKCLSGYSSAKQNHDRRTNTILAVADYISRVLRLQQGMKDLEEMLPLGQNKTVFCRGVASYLLPGQQSPWLLQIPSLETSDEEEATMCSDSEILQIAKEQHVQAENYLVYNILSSGEIECSNTLEDELDPELPGQALIFRPFRQHIYSLLLEDSKDACRSCPIIKEWFVYFGNQLKQPELVQPIKLDIPGGTPSLRTLWLSKEAEVQAQRFNTFLACFHLWNEREELQVLENSLTALCCLLIYLLCQVDTLSLEDLNAFIAQTLCLQGKSAAQLSGLQLTHVDSRAVHLGSLFVRGLTYLILANGACGFPFRMDDLMAWKMFDGKLFQQKYQQSHRGCSVEELLEGNKYWLTEFQKLKSLICKACMKNNRALQSRQRGNEFIRESESRRWDSNFERSHQPRFSSLYHNPNQWRGPRPYSTRFETDPSGRGYRSEDQSQKKRRFQYTPRWPR
;
A
#
# COMPACT_ATOMS: atom_id res chain seq x y z
N MET A 1 3.73 -13.31 6.47
CA MET A 1 4.51 -13.07 5.24
C MET A 1 5.81 -13.87 5.37
N GLY A 2 6.70 -13.85 4.38
CA GLY A 2 7.93 -14.65 4.37
C GLY A 2 7.74 -16.17 4.27
N VAL A 3 8.59 -16.91 4.99
CA VAL A 3 8.66 -18.38 4.95
C VAL A 3 7.34 -19.07 5.31
N ARG A 4 6.87 -19.94 4.40
CA ARG A 4 5.58 -20.64 4.53
C ARG A 4 5.52 -21.51 5.79
N GLY A 5 4.54 -21.23 6.65
CA GLY A 5 4.24 -22.01 7.85
C GLY A 5 5.12 -21.71 9.08
N LEU A 6 6.22 -20.96 8.92
CA LEU A 6 7.19 -20.72 9.98
C LEU A 6 6.59 -19.94 11.17
N HIS A 7 5.76 -18.93 10.92
CA HIS A 7 5.12 -18.16 11.99
C HIS A 7 4.26 -19.06 12.90
N GLY A 8 3.44 -19.93 12.28
CA GLY A 8 2.59 -20.87 13.01
C GLY A 8 3.39 -21.93 13.76
N PHE A 9 4.53 -22.36 13.21
CA PHE A 9 5.45 -23.28 13.87
C PHE A 9 6.08 -22.66 15.12
N VAL A 10 6.63 -21.46 15.00
CA VAL A 10 7.26 -20.72 16.11
C VAL A 10 6.25 -20.43 17.21
N GLY A 11 5.02 -20.03 16.86
CA GLY A 11 3.98 -19.71 17.83
C GLY A 11 3.38 -20.91 18.57
N ASN A 12 3.35 -22.10 17.96
CA ASN A 12 2.61 -23.26 18.51
C ASN A 12 3.48 -24.48 18.86
N ALA A 13 4.56 -24.73 18.12
CA ALA A 13 5.37 -25.94 18.23
C ALA A 13 6.75 -25.68 18.86
N CYS A 14 7.27 -24.45 18.79
CA CYS A 14 8.54 -24.04 19.40
C CYS A 14 8.38 -22.81 20.31
N PRO A 15 7.64 -22.92 21.44
CA PRO A 15 7.40 -21.78 22.32
C PRO A 15 8.69 -21.18 22.90
N ASN A 16 9.76 -21.97 23.04
CA ASN A 16 11.07 -21.50 23.50
C ASN A 16 11.71 -20.48 22.54
N THR A 17 11.28 -20.43 21.28
CA THR A 17 11.69 -19.41 20.31
C THR A 17 11.11 -18.03 20.64
N CYS A 18 10.00 -17.97 21.38
CA CYS A 18 9.32 -16.73 21.75
C CYS A 18 9.71 -16.32 23.17
N THR A 19 10.41 -15.20 23.32
CA THR A 19 10.75 -14.63 24.63
C THR A 19 10.01 -13.31 24.82
N VAL A 20 9.30 -13.16 25.94
CA VAL A 20 8.70 -11.87 26.30
C VAL A 20 9.81 -10.95 26.80
N VAL A 21 9.92 -9.76 26.19
CA VAL A 21 10.97 -8.78 26.49
C VAL A 21 10.37 -7.41 26.75
N ASN A 22 11.04 -6.63 27.61
CA ASN A 22 10.78 -5.20 27.76
C ASN A 22 11.83 -4.41 26.97
N LEU A 23 11.40 -3.67 25.95
CA LEU A 23 12.31 -2.96 25.06
C LEU A 23 13.07 -1.83 25.77
N LYS A 24 12.46 -1.21 26.79
CA LYS A 24 13.13 -0.19 27.61
C LYS A 24 14.29 -0.80 28.40
N GLU A 25 14.07 -1.93 29.07
CA GLU A 25 15.14 -2.61 29.80
C GLU A 25 16.26 -3.09 28.86
N MET A 26 15.90 -3.54 27.65
CA MET A 26 16.88 -3.91 26.64
C MET A 26 17.70 -2.71 26.18
N ALA A 27 17.06 -1.54 25.98
CA ALA A 27 17.74 -0.30 25.61
C ALA A 27 18.72 0.17 26.71
N GLU A 28 18.32 0.11 27.98
CA GLU A 28 19.18 0.42 29.13
C GLU A 28 20.40 -0.51 29.18
N LYS A 29 20.18 -1.83 29.01
CA LYS A 29 21.27 -2.82 28.94
C LYS A 29 22.19 -2.57 27.75
N TYR A 30 21.64 -2.22 26.59
CA TYR A 30 22.41 -1.91 25.39
C TYR A 30 23.37 -0.74 25.63
N GLN A 31 22.88 0.34 26.26
CA GLN A 31 23.70 1.51 26.60
C GLN A 31 24.80 1.20 27.61
N ILE A 32 24.59 0.26 28.54
CA ILE A 32 25.62 -0.20 29.49
C ILE A 32 26.75 -0.94 28.76
N HIS A 33 26.43 -1.82 27.81
CA HIS A 33 27.42 -2.60 27.07
C HIS A 33 28.12 -1.78 25.97
N GLN A 34 27.44 -0.75 25.45
CA GLN A 34 27.94 0.11 24.38
C GLN A 34 27.79 1.58 24.80
N ALA A 35 28.65 2.00 25.72
CA ALA A 35 28.61 3.35 26.30
C ALA A 35 28.68 4.42 25.19
N GLY A 36 27.66 5.28 25.14
CA GLY A 36 27.56 6.37 24.16
C GLY A 36 26.77 6.04 22.88
N SER A 37 26.40 4.78 22.65
CA SER A 37 25.57 4.39 21.49
C SER A 37 24.07 4.58 21.80
N THR A 38 23.35 5.20 20.86
CA THR A 38 21.88 5.32 20.95
C THR A 38 21.24 4.00 20.51
N PRO A 39 20.38 3.35 21.33
CA PRO A 39 19.64 2.17 20.91
C PRO A 39 18.70 2.50 19.74
N ILE A 40 18.88 1.82 18.61
CA ILE A 40 18.06 2.00 17.41
C ILE A 40 17.19 0.78 17.21
N ILE A 41 15.89 0.96 16.98
CA ILE A 41 15.01 -0.07 16.43
C ILE A 41 14.67 0.30 15.00
N VAL A 42 14.97 -0.61 14.07
CA VAL A 42 14.55 -0.49 12.67
C VAL A 42 13.14 -1.04 12.56
N VAL A 43 12.25 -0.30 11.90
CA VAL A 43 10.84 -0.65 11.79
C VAL A 43 10.52 -0.97 10.34
N ASP A 44 10.05 -2.18 10.09
CA ASP A 44 9.35 -2.47 8.84
C ASP A 44 7.97 -1.82 8.91
N ALA A 45 7.83 -0.67 8.28
CA ALA A 45 6.62 0.14 8.42
C ALA A 45 5.42 -0.49 7.70
N MET A 46 5.65 -1.24 6.61
CA MET A 46 4.57 -1.77 5.78
C MET A 46 3.75 -2.82 6.53
N CYS A 47 4.39 -3.67 7.33
CA CYS A 47 3.66 -4.62 8.19
C CYS A 47 3.02 -3.94 9.41
N CYS A 48 3.54 -2.79 9.85
CA CYS A 48 3.03 -2.05 11.01
C CYS A 48 1.78 -1.19 10.72
N LEU A 49 1.53 -0.79 9.47
CA LEU A 49 0.40 0.10 9.10
C LEU A 49 -0.96 -0.35 9.65
N ARG A 50 -1.25 -1.65 9.61
CA ARG A 50 -2.52 -2.21 10.13
C ARG A 50 -2.65 -2.08 11.65
N HIS A 51 -1.53 -2.05 12.36
CA HIS A 51 -1.48 -1.94 13.81
C HIS A 51 -1.56 -0.47 14.26
N TRP A 52 -0.95 0.45 13.52
CA TRP A 52 -1.04 1.88 13.81
C TRP A 52 -2.40 2.47 13.44
N TYR A 53 -3.05 1.97 12.39
CA TYR A 53 -4.37 2.45 12.00
C TYR A 53 -5.48 1.85 12.89
N THR A 54 -5.57 2.38 14.11
CA THR A 54 -6.62 2.07 15.09
C THR A 54 -7.90 2.92 14.98
N PRO A 55 -8.02 4.02 14.19
CA PRO A 55 -9.29 4.70 14.04
C PRO A 55 -10.38 3.73 13.56
N GLU A 56 -11.56 3.80 14.18
CA GLU A 56 -12.64 2.90 13.82
C GLU A 56 -13.15 3.23 12.44
N SER A 57 -13.41 4.49 12.08
CA SER A 57 -14.09 4.89 10.83
C SER A 57 -13.23 4.81 9.55
N TRP A 58 -12.57 3.68 9.31
CA TRP A 58 -11.65 3.43 8.19
C TRP A 58 -12.28 3.45 6.81
N VAL A 59 -13.56 3.05 6.64
CA VAL A 59 -14.20 3.05 5.31
C VAL A 59 -14.41 4.46 4.75
N CYS A 60 -14.42 5.47 5.61
CA CYS A 60 -14.82 6.83 5.21
C CYS A 60 -13.72 7.59 4.46
N GLY A 61 -12.69 6.92 3.96
CA GLY A 61 -11.51 7.56 3.35
C GLY A 61 -10.40 7.90 4.35
N GLY A 62 -10.50 7.45 5.60
CA GLY A 62 -9.47 7.65 6.62
C GLY A 62 -9.77 8.77 7.64
N GLN A 63 -9.21 8.65 8.84
CA GLN A 63 -9.31 9.60 9.96
C GLN A 63 -7.90 10.16 10.25
N TRP A 64 -7.49 11.16 9.49
CA TRP A 64 -6.07 11.48 9.34
C TRP A 64 -5.48 12.23 10.54
N LEU A 65 -6.22 13.15 11.17
CA LEU A 65 -5.76 13.83 12.39
C LEU A 65 -5.73 12.88 13.60
N GLU A 66 -6.72 12.00 13.72
CA GLU A 66 -6.73 10.95 14.74
C GLU A 66 -5.54 10.00 14.55
N TYR A 67 -5.28 9.56 13.32
CA TYR A 67 -4.14 8.73 12.98
C TYR A 67 -2.79 9.41 13.27
N LEU A 68 -2.65 10.71 12.97
CA LEU A 68 -1.44 11.47 13.30
C LEU A 68 -1.17 11.50 14.81
N SER A 69 -2.21 11.67 15.64
CA SER A 69 -2.10 11.60 17.10
C SER A 69 -1.62 10.22 17.57
N ILE A 70 -2.14 9.15 16.97
CA ILE A 70 -1.73 7.78 17.31
C ILE A 70 -0.26 7.53 16.98
N LEU A 71 0.21 8.01 15.82
CA LEU A 71 1.63 7.92 15.45
C LEU A 71 2.51 8.72 16.42
N GLN A 72 2.06 9.90 16.83
CA GLN A 72 2.77 10.72 17.82
C GLN A 72 2.90 10.00 19.17
N ASP A 73 1.83 9.37 19.66
CA ASP A 73 1.87 8.60 20.91
C ASP A 73 2.77 7.37 20.79
N PHE A 74 2.73 6.69 19.64
CA PHE A 74 3.63 5.58 19.34
C PHE A 74 5.10 6.01 19.42
N ILE A 75 5.49 7.06 18.68
CA ILE A 75 6.86 7.59 18.70
C ILE A 75 7.27 8.05 20.10
N LYS A 76 6.36 8.74 20.82
CA LYS A 76 6.63 9.26 22.15
C LYS A 76 6.97 8.15 23.14
N ALA A 77 6.30 7.00 23.07
CA ALA A 77 6.59 5.87 23.95
C ALA A 77 8.05 5.39 23.80
N PHE A 78 8.53 5.19 22.57
CA PHE A 78 9.91 4.75 22.30
C PHE A 78 10.94 5.82 22.62
N THR A 79 10.70 7.07 22.22
CA THR A 79 11.64 8.17 22.48
C THR A 79 11.79 8.47 23.97
N THR A 80 10.71 8.35 24.76
CA THR A 80 10.76 8.47 26.23
C THR A 80 11.58 7.34 26.87
N ALA A 81 11.65 6.16 26.22
CA ALA A 81 12.51 5.06 26.62
C ALA A 81 13.96 5.18 26.10
N GLY A 82 14.31 6.29 25.44
CA GLY A 82 15.65 6.50 24.88
C GLY A 82 15.94 5.67 23.62
N ILE A 83 14.90 5.19 22.94
CA ILE A 83 15.01 4.38 21.72
C ILE A 83 14.76 5.26 20.50
N LYS A 84 15.71 5.29 19.57
CA LYS A 84 15.55 5.90 18.24
C LYS A 84 14.84 4.91 17.31
N LEU A 85 13.88 5.40 16.53
CA LEU A 85 13.20 4.63 15.50
C LEU A 85 13.68 5.05 14.11
N VAL A 86 13.86 4.08 13.21
CA VAL A 86 14.14 4.30 11.79
C VAL A 86 13.16 3.45 10.99
N PHE A 87 12.35 4.09 10.15
CA PHE A 87 11.22 3.44 9.48
C PHE A 87 11.52 3.16 8.01
N PHE A 88 11.37 1.91 7.59
CA PHE A 88 11.53 1.49 6.20
C PHE A 88 10.17 1.23 5.55
N PHE A 89 10.01 1.69 4.31
CA PHE A 89 8.83 1.46 3.48
C PHE A 89 9.25 0.83 2.14
N ASP A 90 8.35 0.04 1.56
CA ASP A 90 8.51 -0.44 0.19
C ASP A 90 8.63 0.74 -0.78
N GLY A 91 9.74 0.81 -1.52
CA GLY A 91 9.94 1.79 -2.59
C GLY A 91 9.78 1.21 -4.00
N VAL A 92 10.13 -0.06 -4.21
CA VAL A 92 10.07 -0.73 -5.53
C VAL A 92 9.35 -2.08 -5.45
N VAL A 93 8.64 -2.45 -6.51
CA VAL A 93 8.12 -3.82 -6.69
C VAL A 93 9.03 -4.56 -7.66
N GLU A 94 9.86 -5.45 -7.12
CA GLU A 94 10.74 -6.27 -7.97
C GLU A 94 9.94 -7.17 -8.93
N GLN A 95 10.43 -7.32 -10.16
CA GLN A 95 9.78 -8.14 -11.21
C GLN A 95 9.47 -9.55 -10.72
N LYS A 96 10.37 -10.15 -9.92
CA LYS A 96 10.19 -11.50 -9.35
C LYS A 96 8.94 -11.62 -8.47
N LYS A 97 8.53 -10.54 -7.78
CA LYS A 97 7.36 -10.51 -6.89
C LYS A 97 6.07 -10.05 -7.60
N ARG A 98 6.12 -9.62 -8.86
CA ARG A 98 4.98 -9.04 -9.59
C ARG A 98 3.77 -9.97 -9.64
N HIS A 99 3.98 -11.28 -9.87
CA HIS A 99 2.88 -12.25 -9.93
C HIS A 99 2.12 -12.37 -8.60
N GLU A 100 2.84 -12.48 -7.48
CA GLU A 100 2.23 -12.54 -6.15
C GLU A 100 1.57 -11.20 -5.78
N TRP A 101 2.17 -10.08 -6.16
CA TRP A 101 1.56 -8.76 -6.03
C TRP A 101 0.19 -8.71 -6.75
N VAL A 102 0.11 -9.14 -8.01
CA VAL A 102 -1.13 -9.18 -8.80
C VAL A 102 -2.18 -10.07 -8.12
N LYS A 103 -1.79 -11.28 -7.71
CA LYS A 103 -2.68 -12.23 -7.02
C LYS A 103 -3.30 -11.63 -5.76
N ARG A 104 -2.53 -10.87 -4.98
CA ARG A 104 -3.02 -10.17 -3.78
C ARG A 104 -4.01 -9.05 -4.16
N ARG A 105 -3.73 -8.23 -5.18
CA ARG A 105 -4.64 -7.15 -5.60
C ARG A 105 -5.96 -7.66 -6.17
N LEU A 106 -5.95 -8.78 -6.90
CA LEU A 106 -7.18 -9.41 -7.38
C LEU A 106 -8.03 -10.01 -6.25
N ARG A 107 -7.39 -10.48 -5.17
CA ARG A 107 -8.10 -10.91 -3.95
C ARG A 107 -8.74 -9.71 -3.26
N ASN A 108 -7.99 -8.64 -3.08
CA ASN A 108 -8.47 -7.39 -2.47
C ASN A 108 -9.71 -6.85 -3.20
N ASN A 109 -9.80 -6.96 -4.54
CA ASN A 109 -11.02 -6.56 -5.28
C ASN A 109 -12.27 -7.29 -4.77
N LYS A 110 -12.17 -8.59 -4.46
CA LYS A 110 -13.29 -9.38 -3.91
C LYS A 110 -13.66 -8.95 -2.49
N GLU A 111 -12.66 -8.67 -1.67
CA GLU A 111 -12.85 -8.13 -0.31
C GLU A 111 -13.55 -6.77 -0.35
N ILE A 112 -13.12 -5.87 -1.24
CA ILE A 112 -13.72 -4.55 -1.46
C ILE A 112 -15.18 -4.68 -1.93
N SER A 113 -15.47 -5.56 -2.89
CA SER A 113 -16.84 -5.84 -3.33
C SER A 113 -17.73 -6.30 -2.16
N THR A 114 -17.20 -7.15 -1.28
CA THR A 114 -17.90 -7.60 -0.06
C THR A 114 -18.13 -6.45 0.93
N ILE A 115 -17.17 -5.55 1.09
CA ILE A 115 -17.30 -4.33 1.92
C ILE A 115 -18.44 -3.44 1.41
N PHE A 116 -18.50 -3.15 0.11
CA PHE A 116 -19.58 -2.33 -0.45
C PHE A 116 -20.94 -3.00 -0.36
N GLN A 117 -21.03 -4.32 -0.56
CA GLN A 117 -22.27 -5.06 -0.34
C GLN A 117 -22.75 -4.94 1.11
N PHE A 118 -21.84 -5.05 2.09
CA PHE A 118 -22.17 -4.84 3.50
C PHE A 118 -22.67 -3.42 3.77
N ILE A 119 -21.95 -2.39 3.29
CA ILE A 119 -22.33 -0.99 3.50
C ILE A 119 -23.69 -0.69 2.89
N LYS A 120 -23.96 -1.16 1.66
CA LYS A 120 -25.27 -0.98 1.01
C LYS A 120 -26.40 -1.68 1.78
N ALA A 121 -26.16 -2.89 2.29
CA ALA A 121 -27.17 -3.67 2.99
C ALA A 121 -27.42 -3.19 4.44
N ARG A 122 -26.37 -2.75 5.15
CA ARG A 122 -26.42 -2.45 6.58
C ARG A 122 -26.36 -0.96 6.89
N ARG A 123 -25.91 -0.13 5.95
CA ARG A 123 -25.69 1.32 6.12
C ARG A 123 -24.77 1.65 7.30
N GLN A 124 -23.84 0.74 7.59
CA GLN A 124 -22.92 0.79 8.70
C GLN A 124 -21.52 0.44 8.21
N GLN A 125 -20.51 0.81 8.98
CA GLN A 125 -19.16 0.34 8.72
C GLN A 125 -19.01 -1.14 9.09
N PRO A 126 -18.29 -1.94 8.30
CA PRO A 126 -17.92 -3.30 8.68
C PRO A 126 -17.00 -3.37 9.91
N GLY A 127 -16.96 -4.56 10.53
CA GLY A 127 -16.06 -4.87 11.64
C GLY A 127 -14.59 -4.97 11.23
N ARG A 128 -13.72 -5.22 12.21
CA ARG A 128 -12.25 -5.36 12.01
C ARG A 128 -11.86 -6.58 11.17
N ASP A 129 -12.72 -7.58 11.10
CA ASP A 129 -12.55 -8.78 10.25
C ASP A 129 -12.57 -8.44 8.75
N MET A 130 -13.26 -7.37 8.36
CA MET A 130 -13.31 -6.85 7.00
C MET A 130 -12.43 -5.60 6.81
N PHE A 131 -11.50 -5.34 7.73
CA PHE A 131 -10.67 -4.13 7.70
C PHE A 131 -9.86 -4.01 6.40
N PHE A 132 -9.99 -2.86 5.75
CA PHE A 132 -9.18 -2.49 4.60
C PHE A 132 -8.41 -1.21 4.88
N ILE A 133 -7.14 -1.18 4.46
CA ILE A 133 -6.27 -0.01 4.65
C ILE A 133 -6.80 1.16 3.80
N PRO A 134 -6.99 2.37 4.39
CA PRO A 134 -7.33 3.56 3.64
C PRO A 134 -6.33 3.87 2.52
N SER A 135 -6.85 4.44 1.43
CA SER A 135 -6.07 4.80 0.26
C SER A 135 -4.92 5.75 0.63
N GLY A 136 -3.72 5.51 0.10
CA GLY A 136 -2.57 6.35 0.37
C GLY A 136 -2.02 6.28 1.80
N LEU A 137 -2.52 5.38 2.68
CA LEU A 137 -2.07 5.31 4.08
C LEU A 137 -0.55 5.20 4.20
N ALA A 138 0.10 4.34 3.42
CA ALA A 138 1.57 4.21 3.42
C ALA A 138 2.26 5.54 3.07
N THR A 139 1.76 6.23 2.04
CA THR A 139 2.27 7.54 1.60
C THR A 139 2.13 8.58 2.70
N PHE A 140 0.95 8.76 3.28
CA PHE A 140 0.74 9.77 4.32
C PHE A 140 1.43 9.39 5.65
N THR A 141 1.61 8.11 5.94
CA THR A 141 2.38 7.67 7.12
C THR A 141 3.84 8.11 7.00
N ARG A 142 4.47 7.97 5.82
CA ARG A 142 5.85 8.47 5.59
C ARG A 142 5.98 9.94 5.95
N PHE A 143 5.07 10.77 5.42
CA PHE A 143 5.09 12.21 5.70
C PHE A 143 4.73 12.56 7.15
N ALA A 144 3.82 11.80 7.78
CA ALA A 144 3.47 11.99 9.18
C ALA A 144 4.66 11.69 10.10
N LEU A 145 5.38 10.59 9.84
CA LEU A 145 6.58 10.25 10.60
C LEU A 145 7.66 11.33 10.45
N LYS A 146 7.87 11.84 9.23
CA LYS A 146 8.77 12.96 8.98
C LYS A 146 8.37 14.25 9.69
N SER A 147 7.09 14.63 9.66
CA SER A 147 6.61 15.82 10.35
C SER A 147 6.75 15.69 11.88
N LEU A 148 6.77 14.46 12.39
CA LEU A 148 7.08 14.10 13.77
C LEU A 148 8.59 13.89 14.03
N GLY A 149 9.46 14.32 13.10
CA GLY A 149 10.92 14.32 13.25
C GLY A 149 11.57 12.94 13.16
N GLN A 150 10.88 11.94 12.60
CA GLN A 150 11.42 10.59 12.45
C GLN A 150 12.12 10.39 11.10
N GLU A 151 13.13 9.52 11.12
CA GLU A 151 13.84 9.09 9.93
C GLU A 151 13.02 8.04 9.18
N THR A 152 12.73 8.30 7.91
CA THR A 152 12.00 7.40 7.02
C THR A 152 12.81 7.10 5.77
N VAL A 153 12.89 5.83 5.40
CA VAL A 153 13.61 5.34 4.24
C VAL A 153 12.64 4.61 3.31
N CYS A 154 12.66 4.89 2.01
CA CYS A 154 12.05 4.00 1.00
C CYS A 154 13.13 3.12 0.38
N SER A 155 12.82 1.83 0.26
CA SER A 155 13.75 0.83 -0.25
C SER A 155 13.98 0.93 -1.76
N LEU A 156 15.23 0.76 -2.20
CA LEU A 156 15.61 0.65 -3.61
C LEU A 156 15.56 -0.80 -4.12
N GLN A 157 15.46 -1.76 -3.21
CA GLN A 157 15.24 -3.18 -3.48
C GLN A 157 14.22 -3.74 -2.46
N GLU A 158 14.19 -5.06 -2.28
CA GLU A 158 13.39 -5.73 -1.27
C GLU A 158 13.55 -5.09 0.13
N ALA A 159 12.46 -4.53 0.66
CA ALA A 159 12.48 -3.79 1.92
C ALA A 159 12.92 -4.66 3.11
N ASP A 160 12.50 -5.93 3.15
CA ASP A 160 12.89 -6.86 4.21
C ASP A 160 14.42 -7.06 4.26
N TYR A 161 15.06 -7.10 3.09
CA TYR A 161 16.51 -7.16 2.98
C TYR A 161 17.17 -5.89 3.50
N GLU A 162 16.70 -4.70 3.09
CA GLU A 162 17.28 -3.44 3.52
C GLU A 162 17.11 -3.20 5.03
N VAL A 163 15.96 -3.55 5.59
CA VAL A 163 15.71 -3.52 7.04
C VAL A 163 16.69 -4.42 7.77
N ALA A 164 16.84 -5.66 7.31
CA ALA A 164 17.76 -6.62 7.91
C ALA A 164 19.24 -6.19 7.77
N SER A 165 19.62 -5.64 6.62
CA SER A 165 20.96 -5.11 6.36
C SER A 165 21.27 -3.91 7.24
N TYR A 166 20.34 -2.95 7.34
CA TYR A 166 20.49 -1.78 8.20
C TYR A 166 20.64 -2.19 9.66
N GLY A 167 19.81 -3.13 10.11
CA GLY A 167 19.86 -3.69 11.47
C GLY A 167 21.23 -4.29 11.81
N LEU A 168 21.86 -4.98 10.86
CA LEU A 168 23.19 -5.56 11.01
C LEU A 168 24.30 -4.49 11.01
N GLN A 169 24.30 -3.62 9.98
CA GLN A 169 25.37 -2.64 9.75
C GLN A 169 25.44 -1.55 10.81
N ASN A 170 24.28 -1.17 11.38
CA ASN A 170 24.19 -0.13 12.41
C ASN A 170 24.10 -0.71 13.83
N ASN A 171 24.31 -2.02 13.99
CA ASN A 171 24.26 -2.71 15.28
C ASN A 171 22.99 -2.39 16.08
N CYS A 172 21.84 -2.41 15.42
CA CYS A 172 20.57 -1.99 16.00
C CYS A 172 20.16 -2.88 17.19
N LEU A 173 19.38 -2.30 18.11
CA LEU A 173 18.76 -3.02 19.22
C LEU A 173 17.86 -4.16 18.73
N GLY A 174 17.22 -3.95 17.58
CA GLY A 174 16.49 -4.99 16.84
C GLY A 174 15.61 -4.42 15.73
N ILE A 175 14.85 -5.32 15.09
CA ILE A 175 13.87 -5.04 14.05
C ILE A 175 12.47 -5.22 14.64
N LEU A 176 11.59 -4.25 14.43
CA LEU A 176 10.17 -4.34 14.77
C LEU A 176 9.36 -4.60 13.49
N GLY A 177 8.65 -5.72 13.45
CA GLY A 177 7.83 -6.09 12.29
C GLY A 177 6.94 -7.31 12.54
N GLU A 178 6.40 -7.88 11.47
CA GLU A 178 5.58 -9.11 11.50
C GLU A 178 5.88 -10.03 10.29
N ASP A 179 7.13 -10.03 9.82
CA ASP A 179 7.63 -10.94 8.80
C ASP A 179 8.56 -12.01 9.40
N THR A 180 8.38 -13.26 8.98
CA THR A 180 9.25 -14.36 9.40
C THR A 180 10.60 -14.37 8.70
N ASP A 181 10.78 -13.60 7.64
CA ASP A 181 12.08 -13.49 6.97
C ASP A 181 13.16 -12.91 7.90
N TYR A 182 12.79 -12.08 8.89
CA TYR A 182 13.71 -11.59 9.93
C TYR A 182 14.24 -12.68 10.87
N LEU A 183 13.56 -13.83 10.98
CA LEU A 183 14.11 -15.01 11.65
C LEU A 183 15.18 -15.71 10.82
N ILE A 184 15.13 -15.57 9.49
CA ILE A 184 16.06 -16.23 8.56
C ILE A 184 17.32 -15.41 8.36
N TYR A 185 17.17 -14.10 8.14
CA TYR A 185 18.31 -13.19 8.04
C TYR A 185 19.18 -13.29 9.28
N ASN A 186 20.50 -13.45 9.12
CA ASN A 186 21.43 -13.40 10.24
C ASN A 186 21.70 -11.94 10.65
N THR A 187 20.75 -11.31 11.32
CA THR A 187 20.79 -9.91 11.73
C THR A 187 20.53 -9.74 13.23
N CYS A 188 20.31 -8.50 13.68
CA CYS A 188 19.88 -8.14 15.03
C CYS A 188 18.56 -8.83 15.46
N PRO A 189 18.18 -8.74 16.75
CA PRO A 189 16.97 -9.36 17.28
C PRO A 189 15.69 -8.94 16.54
N TYR A 190 14.69 -9.82 16.49
CA TYR A 190 13.41 -9.57 15.83
C TYR A 190 12.26 -9.51 16.86
N PHE A 191 11.51 -8.40 16.85
CA PHE A 191 10.40 -8.09 17.73
C PHE A 191 9.06 -8.04 16.97
N SER A 192 8.01 -8.57 17.58
CA SER A 192 6.66 -8.53 17.03
C SER A 192 5.98 -7.17 17.25
N ILE A 193 5.48 -6.53 16.19
CA ILE A 193 4.57 -5.39 16.36
C ILE A 193 3.19 -5.83 16.86
N ASN A 194 2.73 -7.02 16.44
CA ASN A 194 1.42 -7.56 16.80
C ASN A 194 1.29 -7.88 18.30
N LYS A 195 2.41 -8.18 18.98
CA LYS A 195 2.45 -8.47 20.42
C LYS A 195 2.90 -7.28 21.27
N LEU A 196 3.19 -6.14 20.66
CA LEU A 196 3.65 -4.95 21.37
C LEU A 196 2.53 -4.34 22.23
N CYS A 197 2.78 -4.24 23.52
CA CYS A 197 2.01 -3.41 24.45
C CYS A 197 2.72 -2.06 24.60
N LEU A 198 2.20 -1.03 23.94
CA LEU A 198 2.85 0.28 23.82
C LEU A 198 3.16 0.92 25.18
N ASP A 199 2.20 0.88 26.13
CA ASP A 199 2.34 1.53 27.44
C ASP A 199 3.49 0.99 28.29
N SER A 200 3.81 -0.30 28.11
CA SER A 200 4.87 -0.99 28.86
C SER A 200 6.12 -1.24 28.02
N LEU A 201 6.05 -1.01 26.71
CA LEU A 201 7.03 -1.42 25.70
C LEU A 201 7.42 -2.91 25.82
N VAL A 202 6.46 -3.74 26.24
CA VAL A 202 6.64 -5.19 26.30
C VAL A 202 6.18 -5.81 24.99
N THR A 203 6.99 -6.70 24.43
CA THR A 203 6.65 -7.46 23.22
C THR A 203 7.26 -8.86 23.25
N VAL A 204 7.01 -9.64 22.20
CA VAL A 204 7.67 -10.92 21.94
C VAL A 204 8.87 -10.71 21.03
N MET A 205 10.03 -11.13 21.50
CA MET A 205 11.23 -11.33 20.70
C MET A 205 11.27 -12.77 20.19
N TYR A 206 11.51 -12.95 18.90
CA TYR A 206 11.73 -14.25 18.30
C TYR A 206 13.22 -14.54 18.22
N SER A 207 13.70 -15.55 18.96
CA SER A 207 15.13 -15.92 19.01
C SER A 207 15.49 -16.91 17.90
N ARG A 208 16.38 -16.47 17.02
CA ARG A 208 16.94 -17.30 15.95
C ARG A 208 17.75 -18.48 16.50
N GLU A 209 18.47 -18.25 17.58
CA GLU A 209 19.30 -19.23 18.26
C GLU A 209 18.44 -20.36 18.84
N ASN A 210 17.33 -20.02 19.51
CA ASN A 210 16.41 -21.00 20.05
C ASN A 210 15.66 -21.77 18.95
N LEU A 211 15.36 -21.11 17.82
CA LEU A 211 14.85 -21.78 16.62
C LEU A 211 15.83 -22.82 16.10
N CYS A 212 17.10 -22.42 15.91
CA CYS A 212 18.18 -23.30 15.48
C CYS A 212 18.39 -24.49 16.43
N GLN A 213 18.42 -24.24 17.74
CA GLN A 213 18.52 -25.30 18.76
C GLN A 213 17.35 -26.29 18.68
N SER A 214 16.12 -25.79 18.53
CA SER A 214 14.92 -26.63 18.43
C SER A 214 14.91 -27.47 17.15
N LEU A 215 15.46 -26.94 16.06
CA LEU A 215 15.53 -27.62 14.77
C LEU A 215 16.79 -28.47 14.59
N GLY A 216 17.77 -28.37 15.50
CA GLY A 216 19.07 -29.04 15.35
C GLY A 216 19.90 -28.50 14.17
N LEU A 217 19.77 -27.21 13.88
CA LEU A 217 20.40 -26.50 12.77
C LEU A 217 21.35 -25.40 13.28
N SER A 218 22.22 -24.90 12.39
CA SER A 218 22.96 -23.67 12.59
C SER A 218 22.25 -22.47 11.93
N VAL A 219 22.62 -21.24 12.30
CA VAL A 219 22.04 -20.02 11.71
C VAL A 219 22.29 -19.97 10.20
N THR A 220 23.44 -20.45 9.74
CA THR A 220 23.81 -20.51 8.32
C THR A 220 22.97 -21.49 7.50
N ASP A 221 22.18 -22.35 8.16
CA ASP A 221 21.28 -23.31 7.49
C ASP A 221 19.88 -22.76 7.27
N LEU A 222 19.51 -21.67 7.95
CA LEU A 222 18.17 -21.10 7.88
C LEU A 222 17.79 -20.62 6.47
N PRO A 223 18.68 -19.99 5.66
CA PRO A 223 18.37 -19.66 4.27
C PRO A 223 18.00 -20.90 3.44
N LEU A 224 18.70 -22.02 3.63
CA LEU A 224 18.39 -23.28 2.96
C LEU A 224 17.01 -23.81 3.40
N LEU A 225 16.76 -23.81 4.72
CA LEU A 225 15.46 -24.20 5.28
C LEU A 225 14.32 -23.38 4.68
N ALA A 226 14.47 -22.05 4.61
CA ALA A 226 13.49 -21.14 4.03
C ALA A 226 13.14 -21.52 2.59
N CYS A 227 14.14 -21.79 1.74
CA CYS A 227 13.94 -22.20 0.36
C CYS A 227 13.26 -23.58 0.23
N LEU A 228 13.63 -24.56 1.06
CA LEU A 228 13.03 -25.90 1.02
C LEU A 228 11.55 -25.90 1.43
N LEU A 229 11.19 -25.04 2.39
CA LEU A 229 9.80 -24.83 2.82
C LEU A 229 8.98 -24.03 1.81
N GLY A 230 9.64 -23.15 1.07
CA GLY A 230 9.04 -22.21 0.14
C GLY A 230 8.98 -20.80 0.76
N ASN A 231 9.43 -19.84 -0.03
CA ASN A 231 9.48 -18.42 0.30
C ASN A 231 9.04 -17.58 -0.91
N ASP A 232 9.30 -16.27 -0.87
CA ASP A 232 8.90 -15.36 -1.94
C ASP A 232 9.65 -15.57 -3.27
N THR A 233 10.83 -16.20 -3.25
CA THR A 233 11.65 -16.50 -4.44
C THR A 233 11.45 -17.92 -4.94
N VAL A 234 11.35 -18.90 -4.03
CA VAL A 234 11.18 -20.33 -4.32
C VAL A 234 9.72 -20.73 -4.09
N PRO A 235 8.92 -20.92 -5.15
CA PRO A 235 7.50 -21.26 -5.01
C PRO A 235 7.29 -22.55 -4.23
N GLU A 236 6.26 -22.58 -3.39
CA GLU A 236 5.91 -23.75 -2.56
C GLU A 236 5.86 -25.03 -3.42
N GLY A 237 5.17 -25.01 -4.56
CA GLY A 237 5.01 -26.17 -5.43
C GLY A 237 6.31 -26.77 -5.99
N MET A 238 7.40 -26.01 -6.05
CA MET A 238 8.67 -26.44 -6.67
C MET A 238 9.29 -27.65 -5.95
N LEU A 239 9.18 -27.71 -4.62
CA LEU A 239 9.81 -28.73 -3.78
C LEU A 239 8.79 -29.55 -2.98
N GLU A 240 7.54 -29.60 -3.43
CA GLU A 240 6.48 -30.36 -2.76
C GLU A 240 6.79 -31.86 -2.68
N SER A 241 7.28 -32.47 -3.78
CA SER A 241 7.66 -33.89 -3.80
C SER A 241 8.80 -34.19 -2.83
N PHE A 242 9.77 -33.28 -2.72
CA PHE A 242 10.87 -33.37 -1.77
C PHE A 242 10.36 -33.30 -0.33
N ARG A 243 9.50 -32.33 0.01
CA ARG A 243 8.90 -32.21 1.34
C ARG A 243 8.07 -33.44 1.71
N GLN A 244 7.33 -34.01 0.77
CA GLN A 244 6.60 -35.26 0.97
C GLN A 244 7.55 -36.44 1.25
N LYS A 245 8.67 -36.53 0.53
CA LYS A 245 9.71 -37.52 0.79
C LYS A 245 10.31 -37.37 2.20
N CYS A 246 10.69 -36.16 2.60
CA CYS A 246 11.16 -35.88 3.96
C CYS A 246 10.13 -36.31 5.00
N LEU A 247 8.86 -35.93 4.82
CA LEU A 247 7.79 -36.27 5.75
C LEU A 247 7.56 -37.79 5.84
N SER A 248 7.69 -38.52 4.73
CA SER A 248 7.54 -39.99 4.70
C SER A 248 8.69 -40.73 5.39
N GLY A 249 9.92 -40.19 5.29
CA GLY A 249 11.12 -40.73 5.95
C GLY A 249 11.26 -40.30 7.42
N TYR A 250 10.53 -39.28 7.84
CA TYR A 250 10.49 -38.81 9.21
C TYR A 250 9.55 -39.68 10.04
N SER A 251 10.09 -40.43 11.00
CA SER A 251 9.29 -41.34 11.82
C SER A 251 8.18 -40.59 12.56
N SER A 252 6.93 -40.86 12.17
CA SER A 252 5.68 -40.31 12.72
C SER A 252 5.46 -40.57 14.21
N ALA A 253 6.33 -41.35 14.86
CA ALA A 253 6.26 -41.69 16.27
C ALA A 253 6.61 -40.54 17.24
N LYS A 254 7.05 -39.37 16.75
CA LYS A 254 7.64 -38.33 17.61
C LYS A 254 6.80 -37.11 17.98
N GLN A 255 5.60 -36.84 17.43
CA GLN A 255 4.68 -35.82 18.01
C GLN A 255 3.33 -35.69 17.28
N ASN A 256 2.25 -35.40 18.05
CA ASN A 256 0.89 -35.05 17.59
C ASN A 256 0.80 -33.59 17.07
N HIS A 257 1.67 -33.19 16.15
CA HIS A 257 1.60 -31.85 15.56
C HIS A 257 0.87 -31.84 14.22
N ASP A 258 0.44 -30.65 13.79
CA ASP A 258 -0.19 -30.49 12.48
C ASP A 258 0.78 -30.82 11.33
N ARG A 259 0.23 -31.08 10.15
CA ARG A 259 1.01 -31.48 8.97
C ARG A 259 2.12 -30.47 8.63
N ARG A 260 1.89 -29.17 8.80
CA ARG A 260 2.88 -28.12 8.47
C ARG A 260 4.06 -28.14 9.42
N THR A 261 3.79 -28.28 10.71
CA THR A 261 4.80 -28.43 11.76
C THR A 261 5.67 -29.66 11.49
N ASN A 262 5.04 -30.79 11.21
CA ASN A 262 5.77 -32.03 10.90
C ASN A 262 6.62 -31.88 9.63
N THR A 263 6.15 -31.16 8.61
CA THR A 263 6.94 -30.86 7.42
C THR A 263 8.19 -30.05 7.78
N ILE A 264 8.07 -29.01 8.61
CA ILE A 264 9.20 -28.18 9.03
C ILE A 264 10.24 -29.01 9.79
N LEU A 265 9.79 -29.81 10.75
CA LEU A 265 10.67 -30.71 11.51
C LEU A 265 11.35 -31.76 10.62
N ALA A 266 10.62 -32.35 9.67
CA ALA A 266 11.16 -33.34 8.74
C ALA A 266 12.21 -32.75 7.80
N VAL A 267 11.99 -31.54 7.29
CA VAL A 267 12.97 -30.83 6.44
C VAL A 267 14.20 -30.45 7.26
N ALA A 268 14.02 -29.93 8.48
CA ALA A 268 15.14 -29.62 9.37
C ALA A 268 15.95 -30.86 9.76
N ASP A 269 15.30 -31.98 10.09
CA ASP A 269 15.97 -33.27 10.36
C ASP A 269 16.76 -33.75 9.14
N TYR A 270 16.21 -33.59 7.92
CA TYR A 270 16.95 -33.89 6.69
C TYR A 270 18.22 -33.04 6.56
N ILE A 271 18.11 -31.70 6.70
CA ILE A 271 19.27 -30.80 6.65
C ILE A 271 20.31 -31.21 7.71
N SER A 272 19.88 -31.47 8.94
CA SER A 272 20.76 -31.85 10.06
C SER A 272 21.47 -33.20 9.83
N ARG A 273 20.78 -34.20 9.28
CA ARG A 273 21.37 -35.51 8.93
C ARG A 273 22.38 -35.40 7.80
N VAL A 274 22.04 -34.61 6.78
CA VAL A 274 22.92 -34.31 5.64
C VAL A 274 24.20 -33.62 6.13
N LEU A 275 24.07 -32.61 7.00
CA LEU A 275 25.19 -31.89 7.63
C LEU A 275 26.12 -32.80 8.46
N ARG A 276 25.56 -33.77 9.18
CA ARG A 276 26.33 -34.65 10.08
C ARG A 276 27.01 -35.82 9.37
N LEU A 277 26.53 -36.23 8.20
CA LEU A 277 27.05 -37.39 7.46
C LEU A 277 28.10 -37.04 6.40
N GLN A 278 28.15 -35.80 5.91
CA GLN A 278 29.11 -35.38 4.91
C GLN A 278 29.84 -34.13 5.37
N GLN A 279 31.17 -34.21 5.49
CA GLN A 279 32.05 -33.04 5.55
C GLN A 279 31.90 -32.23 4.26
N GLY A 280 30.88 -31.37 4.20
CA GLY A 280 30.82 -30.09 3.49
C GLY A 280 30.95 -30.02 1.97
N MET A 281 31.02 -31.13 1.22
CA MET A 281 31.43 -31.06 -0.19
C MET A 281 30.67 -31.98 -1.17
N LYS A 282 29.37 -32.21 -0.95
CA LYS A 282 28.51 -32.60 -2.09
C LYS A 282 27.68 -31.40 -2.49
N ASP A 283 27.74 -31.06 -3.78
CA ASP A 283 26.94 -29.99 -4.33
C ASP A 283 25.47 -30.22 -3.97
N LEU A 284 24.80 -29.16 -3.53
CA LEU A 284 23.35 -29.14 -3.30
C LEU A 284 22.56 -29.75 -4.48
N GLU A 285 23.18 -29.69 -5.66
CA GLU A 285 22.82 -30.26 -6.96
C GLU A 285 22.63 -31.78 -6.96
N GLU A 286 23.46 -32.54 -6.24
CA GLU A 286 23.31 -34.00 -6.13
C GLU A 286 22.19 -34.39 -5.15
N MET A 287 21.86 -33.47 -4.24
CA MET A 287 21.02 -33.75 -3.07
C MET A 287 19.55 -33.43 -3.26
N LEU A 288 19.25 -32.45 -4.10
CA LEU A 288 17.90 -31.93 -4.32
C LEU A 288 17.50 -32.14 -5.78
N PRO A 289 16.24 -32.53 -6.07
CA PRO A 289 15.75 -32.72 -7.43
C PRO A 289 15.46 -31.36 -8.10
N LEU A 290 16.47 -30.49 -8.23
CA LEU A 290 16.30 -29.11 -8.69
C LEU A 290 16.13 -29.02 -10.21
N GLY A 291 16.80 -29.87 -10.98
CA GLY A 291 16.75 -29.84 -12.45
C GLY A 291 17.01 -28.44 -13.00
N GLN A 292 16.08 -27.92 -13.81
CA GLN A 292 16.15 -26.57 -14.38
C GLN A 292 15.94 -25.43 -13.36
N ASN A 293 15.43 -25.72 -12.16
CA ASN A 293 15.12 -24.72 -11.14
C ASN A 293 16.31 -24.36 -10.24
N LYS A 294 17.51 -24.88 -10.53
CA LYS A 294 18.73 -24.67 -9.75
C LYS A 294 19.03 -23.19 -9.52
N THR A 295 18.96 -22.37 -10.57
CA THR A 295 19.28 -20.94 -10.51
C THR A 295 18.33 -20.19 -9.59
N VAL A 296 17.03 -20.45 -9.68
CA VAL A 296 15.99 -19.84 -8.82
C VAL A 296 16.21 -20.25 -7.36
N PHE A 297 16.55 -21.52 -7.12
CA PHE A 297 16.83 -22.01 -5.78
C PHE A 297 18.07 -21.34 -5.16
N CYS A 298 19.19 -21.30 -5.88
CA CYS A 298 20.41 -20.65 -5.40
C CYS A 298 20.21 -19.14 -5.15
N ARG A 299 19.45 -18.46 -6.02
CA ARG A 299 19.05 -17.06 -5.80
C ARG A 299 18.21 -16.89 -4.53
N GLY A 300 17.29 -17.82 -4.26
CA GLY A 300 16.49 -17.79 -3.03
C GLY A 300 17.31 -17.97 -1.76
N VAL A 301 18.39 -18.77 -1.80
CA VAL A 301 19.32 -18.88 -0.66
C VAL A 301 20.14 -17.60 -0.53
N ALA A 302 20.63 -17.07 -1.66
CA ALA A 302 21.43 -15.85 -1.70
C ALA A 302 20.65 -14.60 -1.25
N SER A 303 19.33 -14.54 -1.45
CA SER A 303 18.50 -13.38 -1.05
C SER A 303 18.42 -13.16 0.47
N TYR A 304 18.85 -14.14 1.28
CA TYR A 304 18.95 -13.98 2.74
C TYR A 304 20.37 -13.65 3.24
N LEU A 305 21.34 -13.52 2.34
CA LEU A 305 22.73 -13.20 2.71
C LEU A 305 22.93 -11.69 2.79
N LEU A 306 23.16 -11.20 4.01
CA LEU A 306 23.46 -9.80 4.26
C LEU A 306 24.93 -9.47 3.92
N PRO A 307 25.30 -8.18 3.78
CA PRO A 307 26.66 -7.79 3.44
C PRO A 307 27.72 -8.41 4.36
N GLY A 308 28.74 -9.02 3.76
CA GLY A 308 29.83 -9.71 4.48
C GLY A 308 29.51 -11.14 4.95
N GLN A 309 28.31 -11.67 4.67
CA GLN A 309 27.94 -13.03 5.03
C GLN A 309 28.16 -14.01 3.88
N GLN A 310 28.43 -15.27 4.22
CA GLN A 310 28.57 -16.37 3.27
C GLN A 310 27.65 -17.52 3.66
N SER A 311 27.24 -18.31 2.66
CA SER A 311 26.46 -19.52 2.88
C SER A 311 27.34 -20.75 2.66
N PRO A 312 27.38 -21.72 3.59
CA PRO A 312 28.05 -23.00 3.34
C PRO A 312 27.35 -23.81 2.24
N TRP A 313 26.14 -23.41 1.84
CA TRP A 313 25.32 -24.06 0.83
C TRP A 313 25.53 -23.51 -0.58
N LEU A 314 26.36 -22.48 -0.74
CA LEU A 314 26.68 -21.85 -2.02
C LEU A 314 28.21 -21.77 -2.19
N LEU A 315 28.79 -22.68 -2.98
CA LEU A 315 30.23 -22.70 -3.28
C LEU A 315 30.67 -21.51 -4.14
N GLN A 316 29.78 -21.07 -5.02
CA GLN A 316 29.84 -19.79 -5.70
C GLN A 316 28.47 -19.17 -5.49
N ILE A 317 28.42 -17.96 -4.95
CA ILE A 317 27.23 -17.13 -5.12
C ILE A 317 27.10 -17.04 -6.64
N PRO A 318 26.03 -17.58 -7.26
CA PRO A 318 25.80 -17.31 -8.68
C PRO A 318 25.99 -15.81 -8.79
N SER A 319 26.78 -15.31 -9.76
CA SER A 319 26.76 -13.87 -10.05
C SER A 319 25.30 -13.51 -9.90
N LEU A 320 25.01 -12.66 -8.91
CA LEU A 320 23.69 -12.10 -8.83
C LEU A 320 23.74 -11.25 -10.08
N GLU A 321 23.44 -11.88 -11.21
CA GLU A 321 22.86 -11.22 -12.33
C GLU A 321 21.54 -10.75 -11.69
N THR A 322 21.62 -9.66 -10.91
CA THR A 322 20.99 -8.44 -11.38
C THR A 322 21.20 -8.53 -12.87
N SER A 323 20.13 -8.77 -13.61
CA SER A 323 20.14 -8.30 -14.98
C SER A 323 20.35 -6.77 -14.87
N ASP A 324 21.57 -6.38 -14.52
CA ASP A 324 22.33 -5.27 -15.02
C ASP A 324 22.76 -5.70 -16.44
N GLU A 325 21.82 -6.23 -17.25
CA GLU A 325 21.57 -5.48 -18.47
C GLU A 325 21.38 -4.08 -17.92
N GLU A 326 22.35 -3.18 -18.12
CA GLU A 326 22.19 -1.77 -17.80
C GLU A 326 20.84 -1.38 -18.40
N GLU A 327 19.76 -1.50 -17.61
CA GLU A 327 18.41 -1.27 -18.08
C GLU A 327 18.47 0.20 -18.39
N ALA A 328 18.53 0.51 -19.69
CA ALA A 328 18.78 1.85 -20.16
C ALA A 328 17.81 2.76 -19.42
N THR A 329 18.35 3.58 -18.52
CA THR A 329 17.52 4.37 -17.62
C THR A 329 16.67 5.28 -18.48
N MET A 330 15.38 5.44 -18.14
CA MET A 330 14.50 6.28 -18.96
C MET A 330 15.01 7.72 -19.03
N CYS A 331 15.65 8.19 -17.96
CA CYS A 331 16.32 9.48 -17.90
C CYS A 331 17.80 9.37 -18.32
N SER A 332 18.22 10.22 -19.26
CA SER A 332 19.61 10.35 -19.71
C SER A 332 20.45 11.30 -18.86
N ASP A 333 19.83 12.15 -18.03
CA ASP A 333 20.52 13.10 -17.15
C ASP A 333 20.83 12.43 -15.79
N SER A 334 22.12 12.15 -15.56
CA SER A 334 22.59 11.43 -14.37
C SER A 334 22.42 12.23 -13.07
N GLU A 335 22.47 13.56 -13.12
CA GLU A 335 22.30 14.41 -11.94
C GLU A 335 20.82 14.44 -11.51
N ILE A 336 19.91 14.53 -12.48
CA ILE A 336 18.46 14.44 -12.24
C ILE A 336 18.09 13.06 -11.70
N LEU A 337 18.64 11.99 -12.27
CA LEU A 337 18.39 10.62 -11.78
C LEU A 337 18.92 10.43 -10.35
N GLN A 338 20.09 10.99 -10.04
CA GLN A 338 20.66 10.94 -8.69
C GLN A 338 19.80 11.70 -7.67
N ILE A 339 19.31 12.90 -8.02
CA ILE A 339 18.38 13.67 -7.16
C ILE A 339 17.08 12.89 -6.94
N ALA A 340 16.52 12.30 -8.00
CA ALA A 340 15.31 11.49 -7.89
C ALA A 340 15.54 10.27 -6.97
N LYS A 341 16.70 9.62 -7.06
CA LYS A 341 17.09 8.51 -6.19
C LYS A 341 17.20 8.94 -4.73
N GLU A 342 17.84 10.07 -4.46
CA GLU A 342 17.98 10.62 -3.11
C GLU A 342 16.61 10.98 -2.51
N GLN A 343 15.75 11.67 -3.26
CA GLN A 343 14.38 11.98 -2.84
C GLN A 343 13.53 10.72 -2.64
N HIS A 344 13.75 9.69 -3.44
CA HIS A 344 13.10 8.39 -3.27
C HIS A 344 13.52 7.76 -1.95
N VAL A 345 14.83 7.56 -1.72
CA VAL A 345 15.38 6.97 -0.50
C VAL A 345 14.94 7.75 0.72
N GLN A 346 14.97 9.08 0.66
CA GLN A 346 14.52 9.93 1.75
C GLN A 346 13.00 9.92 1.91
N ALA A 347 12.21 9.21 1.10
CA ALA A 347 10.75 9.17 1.14
C ALA A 347 10.05 10.53 0.89
N GLU A 348 10.66 11.39 0.07
CA GLU A 348 10.05 12.65 -0.38
C GLU A 348 9.22 12.45 -1.66
N ASN A 349 9.71 11.57 -2.55
CA ASN A 349 9.05 11.29 -3.81
C ASN A 349 9.32 9.85 -4.27
N TYR A 350 8.50 8.91 -3.79
CA TYR A 350 8.76 7.49 -4.04
C TYR A 350 8.45 7.04 -5.49
N LEU A 351 7.61 7.78 -6.23
CA LEU A 351 7.16 7.37 -7.57
C LEU A 351 8.02 7.92 -8.71
N VAL A 352 8.59 9.13 -8.56
CA VAL A 352 9.34 9.76 -9.66
C VAL A 352 10.60 8.99 -10.01
N TYR A 353 11.32 8.46 -9.02
CA TYR A 353 12.49 7.62 -9.30
C TYR A 353 12.14 6.40 -10.16
N ASN A 354 11.06 5.69 -9.84
CA ASN A 354 10.63 4.50 -10.60
C ASN A 354 10.27 4.85 -12.05
N ILE A 355 9.68 6.03 -12.29
CA ILE A 355 9.39 6.52 -13.64
C ILE A 355 10.69 6.81 -14.40
N LEU A 356 11.66 7.49 -13.78
CA LEU A 356 12.92 7.90 -14.41
C LEU A 356 13.92 6.76 -14.57
N SER A 357 13.86 5.73 -13.73
CA SER A 357 14.74 4.57 -13.78
C SER A 357 14.21 3.51 -14.74
N SER A 358 13.05 2.93 -14.47
CA SER A 358 12.53 1.75 -15.18
C SER A 358 11.36 2.04 -16.13
N GLY A 359 10.76 3.23 -16.05
CA GLY A 359 9.56 3.57 -16.82
C GLY A 359 8.36 2.71 -16.43
N GLU A 360 8.35 2.18 -15.21
CA GLU A 360 7.30 1.32 -14.67
C GLU A 360 6.75 1.88 -13.36
N ILE A 361 5.42 1.85 -13.22
CA ILE A 361 4.73 2.35 -12.04
C ILE A 361 3.51 1.49 -11.72
N GLU A 362 3.26 1.29 -10.42
CA GLU A 362 2.08 0.57 -9.94
C GLU A 362 1.22 1.40 -9.00
N CYS A 363 -0.05 1.01 -8.94
CA CYS A 363 -1.02 1.60 -8.04
C CYS A 363 -1.97 0.51 -7.52
N SER A 364 -1.89 0.24 -6.22
CA SER A 364 -2.75 -0.74 -5.53
C SER A 364 -4.23 -0.31 -5.49
N ASN A 365 -5.10 -1.25 -5.11
CA ASN A 365 -6.53 -1.03 -4.84
C ASN A 365 -6.80 0.18 -3.93
N THR A 366 -8.02 0.69 -4.04
CA THR A 366 -8.69 1.69 -3.19
C THR A 366 -10.11 1.17 -2.91
N LEU A 367 -10.88 1.78 -1.98
CA LEU A 367 -12.30 1.44 -1.85
C LEU A 367 -13.07 1.98 -3.06
N GLU A 368 -13.20 1.14 -4.07
CA GLU A 368 -13.90 1.37 -5.33
C GLU A 368 -15.07 0.40 -5.46
N ASP A 369 -16.26 0.94 -5.71
CA ASP A 369 -17.47 0.14 -5.90
C ASP A 369 -17.65 -0.21 -7.38
N GLU A 370 -17.31 -1.44 -7.75
CA GLU A 370 -17.44 -1.91 -9.14
C GLU A 370 -18.89 -1.90 -9.67
N LEU A 371 -19.87 -1.83 -8.77
CA LEU A 371 -21.29 -1.80 -9.10
C LEU A 371 -21.88 -0.39 -9.13
N ASP A 372 -21.08 0.64 -8.84
CA ASP A 372 -21.50 2.03 -8.96
C ASP A 372 -21.34 2.50 -10.42
N PRO A 373 -22.42 2.73 -11.17
CA PRO A 373 -22.34 3.15 -12.55
C PRO A 373 -21.90 4.61 -12.71
N GLU A 374 -21.85 5.38 -11.62
CA GLU A 374 -21.59 6.83 -11.69
C GLU A 374 -20.11 7.19 -11.61
N LEU A 375 -19.29 6.34 -11.01
CA LEU A 375 -17.88 6.63 -10.73
C LEU A 375 -16.98 5.65 -11.51
N PRO A 376 -16.20 6.15 -12.49
CA PRO A 376 -15.16 5.34 -13.13
C PRO A 376 -14.06 4.94 -12.14
N GLY A 377 -13.26 3.93 -12.48
CA GLY A 377 -12.13 3.53 -11.63
C GLY A 377 -11.07 4.64 -11.54
N GLN A 378 -10.49 4.86 -10.35
CA GLN A 378 -9.53 5.93 -10.08
C GLN A 378 -8.37 5.94 -11.07
N ALA A 379 -7.92 4.75 -11.47
CA ALA A 379 -6.80 4.60 -12.39
C ALA A 379 -7.07 5.30 -13.73
N LEU A 380 -8.32 5.19 -14.21
CA LEU A 380 -8.78 5.80 -15.45
C LEU A 380 -9.00 7.31 -15.27
N ILE A 381 -9.63 7.71 -14.15
CA ILE A 381 -9.87 9.12 -13.82
C ILE A 381 -8.57 9.91 -13.82
N PHE A 382 -7.51 9.38 -13.20
CA PHE A 382 -6.22 10.07 -13.09
C PHE A 382 -5.24 9.76 -14.23
N ARG A 383 -5.60 8.95 -15.24
CA ARG A 383 -4.69 8.62 -16.35
C ARG A 383 -4.26 9.86 -17.14
N PRO A 384 -5.17 10.77 -17.56
CA PRO A 384 -4.77 11.97 -18.28
C PRO A 384 -3.77 12.82 -17.49
N PHE A 385 -3.99 12.96 -16.18
CA PHE A 385 -3.06 13.67 -15.30
C PHE A 385 -1.66 13.04 -15.30
N ARG A 386 -1.58 11.71 -15.14
CA ARG A 386 -0.30 11.00 -15.14
C ARG A 386 0.44 11.12 -16.48
N GLN A 387 -0.28 11.11 -17.60
CA GLN A 387 0.32 11.28 -18.93
C GLN A 387 1.07 12.62 -19.07
N HIS A 388 0.56 13.70 -18.48
CA HIS A 388 1.25 14.99 -18.45
C HIS A 388 2.49 14.97 -17.56
N ILE A 389 2.40 14.29 -16.39
CA ILE A 389 3.57 14.11 -15.50
C ILE A 389 4.67 13.31 -16.19
N TYR A 390 4.32 12.23 -16.91
CA TYR A 390 5.31 11.47 -17.67
C TYR A 390 5.99 12.31 -18.74
N SER A 391 5.24 13.20 -19.42
CA SER A 391 5.83 14.11 -20.40
C SER A 391 6.81 15.06 -19.73
N LEU A 392 6.44 15.64 -18.58
CA LEU A 392 7.34 16.52 -17.83
C LEU A 392 8.65 15.82 -17.42
N LEU A 393 8.55 14.56 -16.99
CA LEU A 393 9.68 13.79 -16.46
C LEU A 393 10.60 13.22 -17.54
N LEU A 394 10.06 12.94 -18.73
CA LEU A 394 10.76 12.16 -19.77
C LEU A 394 11.01 12.94 -21.06
N GLU A 395 10.55 14.19 -21.16
CA GLU A 395 10.85 15.05 -22.30
C GLU A 395 12.34 15.42 -22.30
N ASP A 396 13.07 14.97 -23.32
CA ASP A 396 14.48 15.32 -23.50
C ASP A 396 14.57 16.76 -24.03
N SER A 397 15.12 17.65 -23.21
CA SER A 397 15.37 19.06 -23.58
C SER A 397 16.22 19.23 -24.84
N LYS A 398 16.93 18.18 -25.29
CA LYS A 398 17.86 18.24 -26.42
C LYS A 398 17.27 17.82 -27.77
N ASP A 399 16.16 17.08 -27.81
CA ASP A 399 15.61 16.52 -29.05
C ASP A 399 14.06 16.52 -29.05
N ALA A 400 13.47 17.66 -29.44
CA ALA A 400 12.01 17.82 -29.55
C ALA A 400 11.32 16.86 -30.56
N CYS A 401 12.11 16.15 -31.38
CA CYS A 401 11.66 15.19 -32.39
C CYS A 401 11.57 13.73 -31.89
N ARG A 402 12.12 13.39 -30.71
CA ARG A 402 11.98 12.03 -30.15
C ARG A 402 10.63 11.90 -29.44
N SER A 403 9.88 10.85 -29.79
CA SER A 403 8.68 10.45 -29.05
C SER A 403 9.05 10.12 -27.61
N CYS A 404 8.37 10.72 -26.62
CA CYS A 404 8.57 10.37 -25.21
C CYS A 404 8.40 8.86 -25.00
N PRO A 405 9.24 8.24 -24.16
CA PRO A 405 9.17 6.81 -23.90
C PRO A 405 7.81 6.41 -23.31
N ILE A 406 7.35 5.22 -23.68
CA ILE A 406 6.11 4.62 -23.19
C ILE A 406 6.29 4.15 -21.76
N ILE A 407 5.32 4.45 -20.89
CA ILE A 407 5.30 4.01 -19.50
C ILE A 407 4.46 2.75 -19.32
N LYS A 408 4.94 1.83 -18.49
CA LYS A 408 4.26 0.59 -18.09
C LYS A 408 3.47 0.83 -16.80
N GLU A 409 2.14 0.81 -16.87
CA GLU A 409 1.25 0.98 -15.71
C GLU A 409 0.67 -0.36 -15.21
N TRP A 410 0.91 -0.68 -13.93
CA TRP A 410 0.25 -1.75 -13.19
C TRP A 410 -0.79 -1.19 -12.22
N PHE A 411 -1.91 -0.72 -12.78
CA PHE A 411 -2.92 0.00 -12.01
C PHE A 411 -4.15 -0.85 -11.74
N VAL A 412 -4.51 -1.01 -10.47
CA VAL A 412 -5.72 -1.74 -10.09
C VAL A 412 -6.94 -0.84 -10.25
N TYR A 413 -7.92 -1.33 -11.01
CA TYR A 413 -9.29 -0.80 -11.11
C TYR A 413 -10.23 -1.93 -11.55
N PHE A 414 -11.54 -1.74 -11.40
CA PHE A 414 -12.52 -2.76 -11.79
C PHE A 414 -12.41 -3.11 -13.29
N GLY A 415 -12.40 -4.40 -13.60
CA GLY A 415 -12.22 -4.91 -14.97
C GLY A 415 -10.76 -5.11 -15.41
N ASN A 416 -9.76 -4.57 -14.69
CA ASN A 416 -8.36 -4.85 -15.00
C ASN A 416 -7.91 -6.19 -14.40
N GLN A 417 -7.48 -7.12 -15.25
CA GLN A 417 -6.98 -8.44 -14.83
C GLN A 417 -5.49 -8.45 -14.48
N LEU A 418 -4.75 -7.36 -14.77
CA LEU A 418 -3.32 -7.22 -14.49
C LEU A 418 -2.50 -8.40 -15.03
N LYS A 419 -2.83 -8.87 -16.25
CA LYS A 419 -2.06 -9.92 -16.93
C LYS A 419 -0.75 -9.39 -17.51
N GLN A 420 -0.77 -8.13 -17.93
CA GLN A 420 0.34 -7.37 -18.48
C GLN A 420 0.16 -5.90 -18.06
N PRO A 421 1.23 -5.09 -18.04
CA PRO A 421 1.09 -3.67 -17.79
C PRO A 421 0.34 -3.00 -18.95
N GLU A 422 -0.42 -1.96 -18.65
CA GLU A 422 -0.96 -1.08 -19.68
C GLU A 422 0.14 -0.13 -20.17
N LEU A 423 0.24 0.01 -21.49
CA LEU A 423 1.23 0.89 -22.12
C LEU A 423 0.62 2.28 -22.30
N VAL A 424 1.17 3.26 -21.61
CA VAL A 424 0.64 4.62 -21.54
C VAL A 424 1.62 5.59 -22.19
N GLN A 425 1.15 6.28 -23.24
CA GLN A 425 1.92 7.30 -23.95
C GLN A 425 1.86 8.62 -23.17
N PRO A 426 3.00 9.29 -22.90
CA PRO A 426 3.03 10.65 -22.38
C PRO A 426 2.30 11.64 -23.29
N ILE A 427 1.64 12.63 -22.70
CA ILE A 427 0.94 13.72 -23.41
C ILE A 427 1.60 15.04 -23.01
N LYS A 428 1.95 15.87 -23.99
CA LYS A 428 2.61 17.15 -23.74
C LYS A 428 1.72 18.08 -22.93
N LEU A 429 2.36 18.82 -22.02
CA LEU A 429 1.73 19.89 -21.29
C LEU A 429 1.45 21.08 -22.22
N ASP A 430 0.26 21.66 -22.11
CA ASP A 430 -0.09 22.89 -22.82
C ASP A 430 0.36 24.10 -21.97
N ILE A 431 1.63 24.47 -22.13
CA ILE A 431 2.26 25.60 -21.44
C ILE A 431 2.66 26.66 -22.48
N PRO A 432 2.16 27.91 -22.38
CA PRO A 432 2.64 29.01 -23.20
C PRO A 432 4.15 29.21 -23.02
N GLY A 433 4.90 29.15 -24.12
CA GLY A 433 6.37 29.25 -24.11
C GLY A 433 7.11 27.92 -23.97
N GLY A 434 6.39 26.79 -23.87
CA GLY A 434 6.95 25.44 -23.81
C GLY A 434 7.17 24.92 -22.39
N THR A 435 7.31 23.60 -22.25
CA THR A 435 7.56 22.93 -20.97
C THR A 435 8.95 23.29 -20.44
N PRO A 436 9.10 23.80 -19.20
CA PRO A 436 10.41 24.00 -18.59
C PRO A 436 11.17 22.69 -18.42
N SER A 437 12.50 22.72 -18.60
CA SER A 437 13.34 21.53 -18.38
C SER A 437 13.37 21.11 -16.91
N LEU A 438 13.60 19.81 -16.64
CA LEU A 438 13.79 19.34 -15.26
C LEU A 438 14.97 20.02 -14.57
N ARG A 439 16.05 20.34 -15.30
CA ARG A 439 17.17 21.10 -14.73
C ARG A 439 16.74 22.48 -14.25
N THR A 440 15.92 23.18 -15.03
CA THR A 440 15.34 24.47 -14.62
C THR A 440 14.49 24.29 -13.36
N LEU A 441 13.58 23.32 -13.35
CA LEU A 441 12.65 23.14 -12.24
C LEU A 441 13.33 22.66 -10.96
N TRP A 442 14.33 21.77 -11.02
CA TRP A 442 14.88 21.11 -9.83
C TRP A 442 16.19 21.72 -9.35
N LEU A 443 17.04 22.22 -10.26
CA LEU A 443 18.39 22.69 -9.90
C LEU A 443 18.48 24.21 -9.75
N SER A 444 17.65 24.97 -10.46
CA SER A 444 17.70 26.43 -10.38
C SER A 444 17.18 26.95 -9.04
N LYS A 445 17.87 27.97 -8.52
CA LYS A 445 17.53 28.68 -7.28
C LYS A 445 17.01 30.10 -7.53
N GLU A 446 16.84 30.49 -8.79
CA GLU A 446 16.34 31.80 -9.16
C GLU A 446 14.89 32.00 -8.67
N ALA A 447 14.57 33.19 -8.17
CA ALA A 447 13.24 33.48 -7.64
C ALA A 447 12.13 33.35 -8.70
N GLU A 448 12.45 33.67 -9.96
CA GLU A 448 11.53 33.57 -11.10
C GLU A 448 11.12 32.11 -11.40
N VAL A 449 11.98 31.15 -11.07
CA VAL A 449 11.71 29.72 -11.27
C VAL A 449 10.59 29.24 -10.35
N GLN A 450 10.38 29.84 -9.17
CA GLN A 450 9.26 29.46 -8.31
C GLN A 450 7.91 29.70 -8.99
N ALA A 451 7.77 30.79 -9.75
CA ALA A 451 6.58 31.04 -10.56
C ALA A 451 6.45 30.00 -11.68
N GLN A 452 7.55 29.59 -12.32
CA GLN A 452 7.54 28.53 -13.33
C GLN A 452 7.11 27.18 -12.73
N ARG A 453 7.63 26.79 -11.56
CA ARG A 453 7.24 25.57 -10.85
C ARG A 453 5.74 25.54 -10.57
N PHE A 454 5.21 26.64 -10.04
CA PHE A 454 3.78 26.77 -9.76
C PHE A 454 2.94 26.68 -11.04
N ASN A 455 3.36 27.37 -12.09
CA ASN A 455 2.66 27.36 -13.37
C ASN A 455 2.67 25.98 -14.04
N THR A 456 3.80 25.27 -14.03
CA THR A 456 3.92 23.89 -14.51
C THR A 456 3.00 22.97 -13.73
N PHE A 457 2.93 23.12 -12.40
CA PHE A 457 2.01 22.35 -11.56
C PHE A 457 0.55 22.59 -11.96
N LEU A 458 0.13 23.85 -12.15
CA LEU A 458 -1.22 24.16 -12.61
C LEU A 458 -1.52 23.57 -13.99
N ALA A 459 -0.54 23.57 -14.88
CA ALA A 459 -0.69 23.00 -16.22
C ALA A 459 -0.96 21.48 -16.17
N CYS A 460 -0.43 20.74 -15.19
CA CYS A 460 -0.76 19.32 -14.99
C CYS A 460 -2.25 19.07 -14.73
N PHE A 461 -2.98 20.08 -14.24
CA PHE A 461 -4.43 20.04 -13.99
C PHE A 461 -5.25 20.78 -15.05
N HIS A 462 -4.62 21.31 -16.10
CA HIS A 462 -5.24 22.22 -17.08
C HIS A 462 -5.77 23.53 -16.47
N LEU A 463 -5.06 24.08 -15.48
CA LEU A 463 -5.47 25.26 -14.71
C LEU A 463 -4.55 26.47 -14.92
N TRP A 464 -3.86 26.54 -16.06
CA TRP A 464 -2.96 27.64 -16.38
C TRP A 464 -3.67 29.01 -16.30
N ASN A 465 -4.91 29.09 -16.79
CA ASN A 465 -5.67 30.33 -16.90
C ASN A 465 -6.27 30.78 -15.55
N GLU A 466 -6.20 29.94 -14.51
CA GLU A 466 -6.76 30.18 -13.18
C GLU A 466 -5.68 30.62 -12.18
N ARG A 467 -4.44 30.79 -12.65
CA ARG A 467 -3.26 31.15 -11.84
C ARG A 467 -3.50 32.33 -10.89
N GLU A 468 -4.04 33.44 -11.39
CA GLU A 468 -4.20 34.67 -10.62
C GLU A 468 -5.19 34.51 -9.45
N GLU A 469 -6.24 33.72 -9.63
CA GLU A 469 -7.22 33.44 -8.57
C GLU A 469 -6.65 32.42 -7.56
N LEU A 470 -5.92 31.42 -8.05
CA LEU A 470 -5.37 30.32 -7.25
C LEU A 470 -4.16 30.72 -6.40
N GLN A 471 -3.31 31.64 -6.87
CA GLN A 471 -2.12 32.11 -6.13
C GLN A 471 -2.45 32.95 -4.88
N VAL A 472 -3.68 33.48 -4.80
CA VAL A 472 -4.12 34.33 -3.67
C VAL A 472 -4.65 33.50 -2.50
N LEU A 473 -4.94 32.21 -2.73
CA LEU A 473 -5.43 31.31 -1.70
C LEU A 473 -4.28 30.80 -0.82
N GLU A 474 -4.63 30.28 0.36
CA GLU A 474 -3.70 29.46 1.14
C GLU A 474 -3.30 28.23 0.31
N ASN A 475 -2.02 27.85 0.36
CA ASN A 475 -1.46 26.72 -0.39
C ASN A 475 -2.29 25.42 -0.31
N SER A 476 -2.80 25.09 0.89
CA SER A 476 -3.62 23.89 1.09
C SER A 476 -4.96 23.98 0.35
N LEU A 477 -5.58 25.16 0.33
CA LEU A 477 -6.81 25.44 -0.41
C LEU A 477 -6.57 25.53 -1.92
N THR A 478 -5.42 26.06 -2.35
CA THR A 478 -5.02 26.03 -3.77
C THR A 478 -4.94 24.59 -4.28
N ALA A 479 -4.25 23.72 -3.55
CA ALA A 479 -4.11 22.32 -3.90
C ALA A 479 -5.45 21.57 -3.88
N LEU A 480 -6.32 21.86 -2.89
CA LEU A 480 -7.70 21.37 -2.85
C LEU A 480 -8.47 21.78 -4.11
N CYS A 481 -8.43 23.07 -4.47
CA CYS A 481 -9.10 23.59 -5.67
C CYS A 481 -8.60 22.90 -6.93
N CYS A 482 -7.28 22.73 -7.09
CA CYS A 482 -6.71 22.05 -8.25
C CYS A 482 -7.25 20.62 -8.40
N LEU A 483 -7.28 19.87 -7.30
CA LEU A 483 -7.79 18.50 -7.31
C LEU A 483 -9.30 18.44 -7.56
N LEU A 484 -10.09 19.30 -6.91
CA LEU A 484 -11.54 19.32 -7.08
C LEU A 484 -11.96 19.73 -8.49
N ILE A 485 -11.34 20.76 -9.06
CA ILE A 485 -11.63 21.18 -10.44
C ILE A 485 -11.33 20.02 -11.40
N TYR A 486 -10.17 19.36 -11.23
CA TYR A 486 -9.81 18.21 -12.04
C TYR A 486 -10.84 17.08 -11.94
N LEU A 487 -11.20 16.65 -10.72
CA LEU A 487 -12.19 15.60 -10.51
C LEU A 487 -13.55 15.95 -11.14
N LEU A 488 -14.02 17.19 -10.95
CA LEU A 488 -15.28 17.65 -11.52
C LEU A 488 -15.29 17.68 -13.05
N CYS A 489 -14.14 17.96 -13.67
CA CYS A 489 -13.96 17.93 -15.12
C CYS A 489 -13.82 16.51 -15.68
N GLN A 490 -13.25 15.57 -14.91
CA GLN A 490 -13.09 14.17 -15.35
C GLN A 490 -14.32 13.29 -15.08
N VAL A 491 -15.19 13.69 -14.15
CA VAL A 491 -16.32 12.88 -13.69
C VAL A 491 -17.64 13.67 -13.81
N ASP A 492 -18.36 13.42 -14.90
CA ASP A 492 -19.59 14.14 -15.25
C ASP A 492 -20.73 13.97 -14.24
N THR A 493 -20.70 12.90 -13.44
CA THR A 493 -21.73 12.59 -12.44
C THR A 493 -21.55 13.35 -11.13
N LEU A 494 -20.42 14.05 -10.93
CA LEU A 494 -20.20 14.87 -9.75
C LEU A 494 -21.09 16.12 -9.79
N SER A 495 -21.76 16.37 -8.68
CA SER A 495 -22.79 17.40 -8.52
C SER A 495 -22.31 18.60 -7.71
N LEU A 496 -23.13 19.65 -7.69
CA LEU A 496 -22.89 20.81 -6.82
C LEU A 496 -22.86 20.41 -5.34
N GLU A 497 -23.69 19.44 -4.95
CA GLU A 497 -23.75 18.92 -3.59
C GLU A 497 -22.47 18.17 -3.19
N ASP A 498 -21.87 17.42 -4.13
CA ASP A 498 -20.57 16.77 -3.92
C ASP A 498 -19.47 17.81 -3.68
N LEU A 499 -19.43 18.86 -4.51
CA LEU A 499 -18.50 19.98 -4.35
C LEU A 499 -18.69 20.68 -3.00
N ASN A 500 -19.94 21.01 -2.63
CA ASN A 500 -20.24 21.66 -1.36
C ASN A 500 -19.76 20.81 -0.18
N ALA A 501 -19.92 19.48 -0.24
CA ALA A 501 -19.48 18.57 0.82
C ALA A 501 -17.96 18.58 0.99
N PHE A 502 -17.20 18.56 -0.10
CA PHE A 502 -15.73 18.63 -0.05
C PHE A 502 -15.22 19.97 0.50
N ILE A 503 -15.77 21.10 0.04
CA ILE A 503 -15.35 22.42 0.56
C ILE A 503 -15.74 22.54 2.05
N ALA A 504 -16.98 22.18 2.41
CA ALA A 504 -17.47 22.30 3.78
C ALA A 504 -16.66 21.45 4.76
N GLN A 505 -16.32 20.20 4.41
CA GLN A 505 -15.52 19.37 5.31
C GLN A 505 -14.11 19.92 5.47
N THR A 506 -13.45 20.41 4.42
CA THR A 506 -12.10 20.98 4.53
C THR A 506 -12.09 22.24 5.41
N LEU A 507 -13.05 23.16 5.23
CA LEU A 507 -13.12 24.37 6.05
C LEU A 507 -13.45 24.05 7.52
N CYS A 508 -14.40 23.15 7.77
CA CYS A 508 -14.75 22.75 9.13
C CYS A 508 -13.61 21.98 9.82
N LEU A 509 -12.78 21.26 9.07
CA LEU A 509 -11.65 20.49 9.60
C LEU A 509 -10.62 21.39 10.31
N GLN A 510 -10.37 22.58 9.77
CA GLN A 510 -9.43 23.56 10.35
C GLN A 510 -9.78 23.95 11.79
N GLY A 511 -11.07 23.88 12.17
CA GLY A 511 -11.57 24.21 13.51
C GLY A 511 -11.75 23.02 14.44
N LYS A 512 -11.33 21.80 14.07
CA LYS A 512 -11.58 20.58 14.85
C LYS A 512 -10.29 19.90 15.31
N SER A 513 -10.29 19.48 16.57
CA SER A 513 -9.27 18.61 17.15
C SER A 513 -9.52 17.13 16.81
N ALA A 514 -8.47 16.31 16.92
CA ALA A 514 -8.57 14.85 16.77
C ALA A 514 -9.64 14.23 17.68
N ALA A 515 -9.76 14.69 18.93
CA ALA A 515 -10.77 14.20 19.88
C ALA A 515 -12.20 14.55 19.44
N GLN A 516 -12.43 15.76 18.90
CA GLN A 516 -13.74 16.14 18.38
C GLN A 516 -14.13 15.30 17.15
N LEU A 517 -13.18 15.04 16.25
CA LEU A 517 -13.39 14.20 15.07
C LEU A 517 -13.65 12.75 15.45
N SER A 518 -12.86 12.19 16.36
CA SER A 518 -13.06 10.84 16.89
C SER A 518 -14.43 10.70 17.58
N GLY A 519 -14.90 11.74 18.26
CA GLY A 519 -16.23 11.79 18.86
C GLY A 519 -17.42 11.93 17.89
N LEU A 520 -17.19 12.25 16.61
CA LEU A 520 -18.28 12.40 15.63
C LEU A 520 -19.07 11.09 15.46
N GLN A 521 -20.39 11.19 15.55
CA GLN A 521 -21.31 10.07 15.37
C GLN A 521 -22.02 10.20 14.01
N LEU A 522 -21.85 9.18 13.17
CA LEU A 522 -22.55 9.09 11.90
C LEU A 522 -23.89 8.37 12.08
N THR A 523 -24.95 8.93 11.50
CA THR A 523 -26.27 8.27 11.52
C THR A 523 -26.28 6.98 10.69
N HIS A 524 -25.57 7.00 9.57
CA HIS A 524 -25.31 5.86 8.71
C HIS A 524 -24.08 6.16 7.83
N VAL A 525 -23.57 5.11 7.16
CA VAL A 525 -22.49 5.22 6.18
C VAL A 525 -23.08 5.16 4.78
N ASP A 526 -22.80 6.19 3.97
CA ASP A 526 -23.19 6.23 2.56
C ASP A 526 -22.08 5.62 1.69
N SER A 527 -22.45 4.68 0.82
CA SER A 527 -21.50 3.94 -0.03
C SER A 527 -20.85 4.82 -1.09
N ARG A 528 -21.59 5.77 -1.68
CA ARG A 528 -21.01 6.66 -2.68
C ARG A 528 -20.04 7.65 -2.04
N ALA A 529 -20.35 8.16 -0.85
CA ALA A 529 -19.44 8.99 -0.08
C ALA A 529 -18.18 8.22 0.36
N VAL A 530 -18.28 6.91 0.65
CA VAL A 530 -17.09 6.06 0.87
C VAL A 530 -16.21 6.04 -0.38
N HIS A 531 -16.80 5.76 -1.55
CA HIS A 531 -16.08 5.72 -2.82
C HIS A 531 -15.45 7.08 -3.14
N LEU A 532 -16.20 8.18 -3.01
CA LEU A 532 -15.70 9.54 -3.25
C LEU A 532 -14.57 9.95 -2.29
N GLY A 533 -14.69 9.63 -1.00
CA GLY A 533 -13.64 9.92 -0.03
C GLY A 533 -12.34 9.19 -0.39
N SER A 534 -12.45 7.92 -0.76
CA SER A 534 -11.32 7.12 -1.22
C SER A 534 -10.71 7.64 -2.54
N LEU A 535 -11.53 8.11 -3.48
CA LEU A 535 -11.09 8.73 -4.73
C LEU A 535 -10.36 10.06 -4.46
N PHE A 536 -10.89 10.90 -3.57
CA PHE A 536 -10.28 12.18 -3.21
C PHE A 536 -8.92 12.00 -2.55
N VAL A 537 -8.83 11.10 -1.56
CA VAL A 537 -7.56 10.81 -0.87
C VAL A 537 -6.54 10.19 -1.83
N ARG A 538 -6.98 9.39 -2.79
CA ARG A 538 -6.12 8.93 -3.89
C ARG A 538 -5.60 10.13 -4.70
N GLY A 539 -6.46 11.09 -5.02
CA GLY A 539 -6.08 12.36 -5.64
C GLY A 539 -5.00 13.14 -4.89
N LEU A 540 -5.04 13.13 -3.56
CA LEU A 540 -4.00 13.77 -2.73
C LEU A 540 -2.61 13.13 -2.97
N THR A 541 -2.54 11.82 -3.22
CA THR A 541 -1.25 11.18 -3.57
C THR A 541 -0.72 11.63 -4.94
N TYR A 542 -1.61 12.02 -5.87
CA TYR A 542 -1.23 12.58 -7.16
C TYR A 542 -0.81 14.06 -7.06
N LEU A 543 -1.37 14.84 -6.13
CA LEU A 543 -0.86 16.17 -5.81
C LEU A 543 0.61 16.11 -5.36
N ILE A 544 0.95 15.11 -4.52
CA ILE A 544 2.33 14.87 -4.08
C ILE A 544 3.25 14.52 -5.26
N LEU A 545 2.78 13.65 -6.16
CA LEU A 545 3.52 13.30 -7.39
C LEU A 545 3.78 14.52 -8.27
N ALA A 546 2.75 15.34 -8.55
CA ALA A 546 2.92 16.59 -9.31
C ALA A 546 3.85 17.56 -8.61
N ASN A 547 3.71 17.73 -7.28
CA ASN A 547 4.56 18.65 -6.53
C ASN A 547 6.03 18.29 -6.69
N GLY A 548 6.38 17.01 -6.53
CA GLY A 548 7.76 16.56 -6.72
C GLY A 548 8.24 16.66 -8.17
N ALA A 549 7.41 16.28 -9.15
CA ALA A 549 7.77 16.41 -10.56
C ALA A 549 8.01 17.87 -10.99
N CYS A 550 7.24 18.80 -10.43
CA CYS A 550 7.35 20.24 -10.72
C CYS A 550 8.41 20.97 -9.87
N GLY A 551 9.24 20.28 -9.08
CA GLY A 551 10.30 20.92 -8.28
C GLY A 551 9.81 21.59 -6.99
N PHE A 552 8.75 21.04 -6.38
CA PHE A 552 8.18 21.45 -5.09
C PHE A 552 7.66 22.90 -5.03
N PRO A 553 6.70 23.31 -5.88
CA PRO A 553 6.02 24.59 -5.73
C PRO A 553 5.29 24.76 -4.39
N PHE A 554 4.87 23.67 -3.76
CA PHE A 554 4.26 23.64 -2.43
C PHE A 554 5.17 22.99 -1.39
N ARG A 555 5.03 23.41 -0.13
CA ARG A 555 5.61 22.65 0.99
C ARG A 555 4.85 21.33 1.10
N MET A 556 5.55 20.24 1.42
CA MET A 556 4.89 18.94 1.57
C MET A 556 3.76 18.97 2.61
N ASP A 557 3.97 19.67 3.73
CA ASP A 557 2.96 19.86 4.78
C ASP A 557 1.67 20.52 4.28
N ASP A 558 1.71 21.32 3.21
CA ASP A 558 0.53 21.94 2.62
C ASP A 558 -0.36 20.93 1.89
N LEU A 559 0.17 19.76 1.51
CA LEU A 559 -0.49 18.72 0.70
C LEU A 559 -0.98 17.52 1.52
N MET A 560 -0.91 17.61 2.85
CA MET A 560 -1.13 16.47 3.73
C MET A 560 -2.60 16.17 3.95
N ALA A 561 -2.96 14.87 3.99
CA ALA A 561 -4.33 14.43 4.17
C ALA A 561 -4.97 14.97 5.47
N TRP A 562 -4.22 15.06 6.57
CA TRP A 562 -4.71 15.60 7.84
C TRP A 562 -5.01 17.11 7.83
N LYS A 563 -4.63 17.84 6.77
CA LYS A 563 -5.05 19.23 6.57
C LYS A 563 -6.27 19.37 5.67
N MET A 564 -6.50 18.41 4.78
CA MET A 564 -7.50 18.55 3.71
C MET A 564 -8.73 17.69 3.89
N PHE A 565 -8.65 16.56 4.59
CA PHE A 565 -9.71 15.57 4.60
C PHE A 565 -9.87 14.88 5.96
N ASP A 566 -11.11 14.73 6.40
CA ASP A 566 -11.50 13.78 7.44
C ASP A 566 -12.74 12.99 7.00
N GLY A 567 -12.66 11.67 7.06
CA GLY A 567 -13.69 10.81 6.51
C GLY A 567 -15.06 10.90 7.19
N LYS A 568 -15.13 11.03 8.52
CA LYS A 568 -16.40 11.12 9.24
C LYS A 568 -17.02 12.48 9.00
N LEU A 569 -16.18 13.52 9.06
CA LEU A 569 -16.63 14.86 8.73
C LEU A 569 -17.16 14.92 7.29
N PHE A 570 -16.46 14.32 6.33
CA PHE A 570 -16.93 14.26 4.94
C PHE A 570 -18.26 13.53 4.82
N GLN A 571 -18.44 12.35 5.43
CA GLN A 571 -19.72 11.63 5.43
C GLN A 571 -20.86 12.51 5.98
N GLN A 572 -20.62 13.23 7.08
CA GLN A 572 -21.60 14.13 7.68
C GLN A 572 -21.95 15.29 6.73
N LYS A 573 -20.95 15.99 6.19
CA LYS A 573 -21.18 17.14 5.29
C LYS A 573 -21.79 16.70 3.94
N TYR A 574 -21.43 15.51 3.46
CA TYR A 574 -22.03 14.87 2.30
C TYR A 574 -23.53 14.66 2.48
N GLN A 575 -23.92 14.03 3.59
CA GLN A 575 -25.34 13.79 3.90
C GLN A 575 -26.12 15.08 4.08
N GLN A 576 -25.55 16.09 4.76
CA GLN A 576 -26.18 17.40 4.92
C GLN A 576 -26.40 18.10 3.57
N SER A 577 -25.35 18.12 2.73
CA SER A 577 -25.39 18.77 1.42
C SER A 577 -26.44 18.14 0.51
N HIS A 578 -26.49 16.80 0.46
CA HIS A 578 -27.44 16.07 -0.37
C HIS A 578 -28.88 16.05 0.16
N ARG A 579 -29.10 16.41 1.44
CA ARG A 579 -30.44 16.67 2.01
C ARG A 579 -30.94 18.09 1.75
N GLY A 580 -30.11 18.96 1.16
CA GLY A 580 -30.46 20.36 0.90
C GLY A 580 -30.34 21.27 2.13
N CYS A 581 -29.51 20.91 3.12
CA CYS A 581 -29.17 21.82 4.22
C CYS A 581 -28.58 23.13 3.69
N SER A 582 -28.76 24.21 4.46
CA SER A 582 -28.21 25.51 4.07
C SER A 582 -26.68 25.51 4.17
N VAL A 583 -26.02 26.45 3.48
CA VAL A 583 -24.56 26.59 3.55
C VAL A 583 -24.12 27.00 4.96
N GLU A 584 -24.93 27.80 5.65
CA GLU A 584 -24.70 28.19 7.04
C GLU A 584 -24.72 26.96 7.97
N GLU A 585 -25.65 26.02 7.75
CA GLU A 585 -25.70 24.75 8.49
C GLU A 585 -24.50 23.85 8.19
N LEU A 586 -24.12 23.72 6.91
CA LEU A 586 -22.93 22.98 6.49
C LEU A 586 -21.66 23.49 7.18
N LEU A 587 -21.58 24.79 7.43
CA LEU A 587 -20.44 25.47 8.01
C LEU A 587 -20.61 25.78 9.51
N GLU A 588 -21.55 25.11 10.18
CA GLU A 588 -21.72 25.15 11.63
C GLU A 588 -21.97 26.58 12.16
N GLY A 589 -22.60 27.44 11.34
CA GLY A 589 -22.89 28.84 11.66
C GLY A 589 -21.68 29.78 11.62
N ASN A 590 -20.51 29.32 11.18
CA ASN A 590 -19.30 30.14 11.14
C ASN A 590 -19.30 31.10 9.95
N LYS A 591 -19.41 32.40 10.23
CA LYS A 591 -19.45 33.47 9.21
C LYS A 591 -18.16 33.58 8.39
N TYR A 592 -17.00 33.32 8.99
CA TYR A 592 -15.72 33.39 8.26
C TYR A 592 -15.63 32.27 7.21
N TRP A 593 -15.99 31.05 7.60
CA TRP A 593 -16.04 29.93 6.68
C TRP A 593 -17.06 30.13 5.57
N LEU A 594 -18.18 30.81 5.85
CA LEU A 594 -19.19 31.12 4.83
C LEU A 594 -18.62 31.96 3.68
N THR A 595 -17.85 33.00 4.01
CA THR A 595 -17.21 33.85 2.99
C THR A 595 -16.17 33.07 2.17
N GLU A 596 -15.30 32.30 2.82
CA GLU A 596 -14.31 31.47 2.12
C GLU A 596 -14.98 30.38 1.27
N PHE A 597 -16.03 29.74 1.78
CA PHE A 597 -16.80 28.74 1.03
C PHE A 597 -17.37 29.32 -0.27
N GLN A 598 -17.98 30.51 -0.21
CA GLN A 598 -18.55 31.16 -1.40
C GLN A 598 -17.46 31.52 -2.41
N LYS A 599 -16.31 32.00 -1.95
CA LYS A 599 -15.14 32.30 -2.78
C LYS A 599 -14.62 31.06 -3.49
N LEU A 600 -14.36 29.98 -2.75
CA LEU A 600 -13.85 28.70 -3.30
C LEU A 600 -14.85 28.08 -4.28
N LYS A 601 -16.14 28.02 -3.91
CA LYS A 601 -17.19 27.50 -4.76
C LYS A 601 -17.31 28.29 -6.06
N SER A 602 -17.30 29.63 -5.98
CA SER A 602 -17.34 30.49 -7.17
C SER A 602 -16.15 30.23 -8.09
N LEU A 603 -14.93 30.17 -7.56
CA LEU A 603 -13.71 29.91 -8.32
C LEU A 603 -13.81 28.56 -9.04
N ILE A 604 -14.12 27.49 -8.31
CA ILE A 604 -14.20 26.12 -8.86
C ILE A 604 -15.27 26.04 -9.95
N CYS A 605 -16.48 26.57 -9.71
CA CYS A 605 -17.54 26.57 -10.71
C CYS A 605 -17.14 27.34 -11.98
N LYS A 606 -16.49 28.51 -11.84
CA LYS A 606 -15.99 29.29 -12.99
C LYS A 606 -14.95 28.52 -13.79
N ALA A 607 -13.99 27.89 -13.11
CA ALA A 607 -12.95 27.08 -13.75
C ALA A 607 -13.55 25.86 -14.49
N CYS A 608 -14.52 25.17 -13.88
CA CYS A 608 -15.23 24.08 -14.53
C CYS A 608 -16.00 24.56 -15.77
N MET A 609 -16.71 25.70 -15.69
CA MET A 609 -17.44 26.25 -16.84
C MET A 609 -16.52 26.59 -18.02
N LYS A 610 -15.34 27.17 -17.77
CA LYS A 610 -14.32 27.42 -18.81
C LYS A 610 -13.84 26.13 -19.47
N ASN A 611 -13.80 25.03 -18.72
CA ASN A 611 -13.48 23.69 -19.20
C ASN A 611 -14.71 22.92 -19.72
N ASN A 612 -15.75 23.63 -20.18
CA ASN A 612 -17.00 23.08 -20.73
C ASN A 612 -17.78 22.15 -19.78
N ARG A 613 -17.56 22.27 -18.46
CA ARG A 613 -18.23 21.49 -17.42
C ARG A 613 -19.18 22.37 -16.62
N ALA A 614 -20.48 22.30 -16.95
CA ALA A 614 -21.53 22.95 -16.17
C ALA A 614 -22.04 22.03 -15.06
N LEU A 615 -21.73 22.36 -13.80
CA LEU A 615 -22.18 21.58 -12.64
C LEU A 615 -23.69 21.70 -12.45
N GLN A 616 -24.34 20.55 -12.30
CA GLN A 616 -25.77 20.47 -12.03
C GLN A 616 -26.00 20.13 -10.55
N SER A 617 -27.08 20.69 -9.97
CA SER A 617 -27.57 20.24 -8.68
C SER A 617 -28.23 18.87 -8.86
N ARG A 618 -27.86 17.93 -7.99
CA ARG A 618 -28.40 16.56 -7.97
C ARG A 618 -28.51 16.09 -6.54
N GLN A 619 -29.41 16.73 -5.79
CA GLN A 619 -29.77 16.30 -4.45
C GLN A 619 -30.33 14.87 -4.47
N ARG A 620 -29.85 14.04 -3.55
CA ARG A 620 -30.36 12.67 -3.36
C ARG A 620 -31.49 12.60 -2.33
N GLY A 621 -31.81 13.72 -1.68
CA GLY A 621 -32.91 13.82 -0.71
C GLY A 621 -32.81 12.75 0.38
N ASN A 622 -33.94 12.17 0.77
CA ASN A 622 -33.98 11.03 1.69
C ASN A 622 -33.89 9.66 0.96
N GLU A 623 -33.61 9.62 -0.35
CA GLU A 623 -33.49 8.35 -1.09
C GLU A 623 -32.30 7.48 -0.63
N PHE A 624 -31.42 8.02 0.22
CA PHE A 624 -30.48 7.25 1.05
C PHE A 624 -31.13 6.06 1.79
N ILE A 625 -32.45 6.12 2.03
CA ILE A 625 -33.24 5.13 2.77
C ILE A 625 -33.77 3.98 1.88
N ARG A 626 -33.82 4.11 0.54
CA ARG A 626 -34.63 3.24 -0.34
C ARG A 626 -33.89 2.27 -1.28
N GLU A 627 -32.57 2.10 -1.15
CA GLU A 627 -31.83 1.15 -2.01
C GLU A 627 -32.09 -0.35 -1.69
N SER A 628 -32.80 -0.68 -0.60
CA SER A 628 -33.04 -2.08 -0.21
C SER A 628 -34.30 -2.74 -0.80
N GLU A 629 -35.24 -2.00 -1.40
CA GLU A 629 -36.57 -2.56 -1.75
C GLU A 629 -36.84 -2.77 -3.24
N SER A 630 -36.02 -2.28 -4.17
CA SER A 630 -36.33 -2.32 -5.61
C SER A 630 -35.59 -3.36 -6.45
N ARG A 631 -34.71 -4.19 -5.88
CA ARG A 631 -34.03 -5.27 -6.63
C ARG A 631 -34.23 -6.62 -5.97
N ARG A 632 -35.45 -7.16 -6.08
CA ARG A 632 -35.65 -8.61 -6.04
C ARG A 632 -34.81 -9.21 -7.18
N TRP A 633 -33.88 -10.09 -6.79
CA TRP A 633 -33.05 -10.86 -7.70
C TRP A 633 -33.93 -11.67 -8.68
N ASP A 634 -34.05 -11.18 -9.91
CA ASP A 634 -34.39 -12.03 -11.04
C ASP A 634 -33.10 -12.70 -11.52
N SER A 635 -32.95 -13.95 -11.08
CA SER A 635 -32.02 -14.92 -11.65
C SER A 635 -32.41 -15.22 -13.09
N ASN A 636 -31.82 -14.50 -14.06
CA ASN A 636 -31.53 -14.95 -15.43
C ASN A 636 -31.16 -13.76 -16.32
N PHE A 637 -29.88 -13.39 -16.43
CA PHE A 637 -29.40 -12.59 -17.57
C PHE A 637 -27.92 -12.88 -17.86
N GLU A 638 -27.64 -14.03 -18.47
CA GLU A 638 -26.55 -14.12 -19.44
C GLU A 638 -27.04 -13.46 -20.74
N ARG A 639 -26.73 -12.18 -20.93
CA ARG A 639 -26.64 -11.58 -22.27
C ARG A 639 -25.73 -10.36 -22.22
N SER A 640 -24.57 -10.54 -22.86
CA SER A 640 -23.55 -9.53 -23.12
C SER A 640 -24.13 -8.32 -23.86
N HIS A 641 -24.18 -7.17 -23.19
CA HIS A 641 -24.30 -5.87 -23.83
C HIS A 641 -22.95 -5.15 -23.73
N GLN A 642 -22.21 -5.13 -24.84
CA GLN A 642 -21.07 -4.22 -25.02
C GLN A 642 -21.59 -2.78 -25.11
N PRO A 643 -21.01 -1.81 -24.39
CA PRO A 643 -21.17 -0.39 -24.71
C PRO A 643 -20.41 -0.09 -26.00
N ARG A 644 -21.08 0.54 -26.98
CA ARG A 644 -20.45 1.07 -28.19
C ARG A 644 -19.62 2.30 -27.83
N PHE A 645 -18.31 2.15 -27.73
CA PHE A 645 -17.37 3.26 -27.95
C PHE A 645 -17.00 3.27 -29.43
N SER A 646 -17.18 4.41 -30.10
CA SER A 646 -16.77 4.63 -31.49
C SER A 646 -15.26 4.80 -31.57
N SER A 647 -14.55 3.82 -32.10
CA SER A 647 -13.17 3.98 -32.58
C SER A 647 -13.13 3.84 -34.09
N LEU A 648 -12.95 4.97 -34.79
CA LEU A 648 -12.61 5.02 -36.21
C LEU A 648 -11.11 4.72 -36.37
N TYR A 649 -10.68 3.46 -36.52
CA TYR A 649 -9.43 3.11 -37.21
C TYR A 649 -9.51 1.67 -37.74
N HIS A 650 -9.35 1.53 -39.05
CA HIS A 650 -9.29 0.27 -39.79
C HIS A 650 -7.96 -0.46 -39.51
N ASN A 651 -8.02 -1.77 -39.29
CA ASN A 651 -6.97 -2.66 -39.82
C ASN A 651 -7.55 -4.07 -40.10
N PRO A 652 -7.26 -4.67 -41.28
CA PRO A 652 -7.79 -5.96 -41.67
C PRO A 652 -6.83 -7.09 -41.25
N ASN A 653 -7.38 -8.20 -40.72
CA ASN A 653 -7.05 -9.57 -41.13
C ASN A 653 -7.73 -10.59 -40.20
N GLN A 654 -8.68 -11.31 -40.78
CA GLN A 654 -9.33 -12.49 -40.22
C GLN A 654 -8.42 -13.71 -40.37
N TRP A 655 -8.29 -14.53 -39.33
CA TRP A 655 -8.04 -15.97 -39.49
C TRP A 655 -8.84 -16.76 -38.44
N ARG A 656 -9.66 -17.69 -38.93
CA ARG A 656 -10.52 -18.62 -38.16
C ARG A 656 -9.73 -19.86 -37.74
N GLY A 657 -10.07 -20.41 -36.57
CA GLY A 657 -9.76 -21.79 -36.16
C GLY A 657 -10.66 -22.23 -34.98
N PRO A 658 -10.99 -23.53 -34.82
CA PRO A 658 -12.30 -23.98 -34.32
C PRO A 658 -12.36 -24.45 -32.85
N ARG A 659 -13.59 -24.40 -32.29
CA ARG A 659 -14.01 -24.95 -30.98
C ARG A 659 -14.01 -26.49 -30.96
N PRO A 660 -13.99 -27.08 -29.75
CA PRO A 660 -14.81 -28.27 -29.50
C PRO A 660 -15.65 -28.22 -28.22
N TYR A 661 -16.93 -28.56 -28.43
CA TYR A 661 -17.84 -29.45 -27.69
C TYR A 661 -17.96 -29.46 -26.16
N SER A 662 -19.23 -29.28 -25.77
CA SER A 662 -19.91 -29.52 -24.51
C SER A 662 -20.16 -31.01 -24.21
N THR A 663 -20.31 -31.34 -22.93
CA THR A 663 -21.25 -32.41 -22.50
C THR A 663 -21.81 -32.09 -21.11
N ARG A 664 -23.14 -32.12 -21.01
CA ARG A 664 -23.97 -32.03 -19.80
C ARG A 664 -24.24 -33.44 -19.24
N PHE A 665 -24.75 -33.49 -18.00
CA PHE A 665 -25.90 -34.27 -17.48
C PHE A 665 -25.64 -34.64 -15.99
N GLU A 666 -26.35 -33.99 -15.04
CA GLU A 666 -27.49 -34.51 -14.22
C GLU A 666 -27.01 -35.28 -12.96
N THR A 667 -27.59 -35.29 -11.75
CA THR A 667 -28.76 -34.71 -11.06
C THR A 667 -28.57 -34.98 -9.54
N ASP A 668 -29.20 -34.16 -8.69
CA ASP A 668 -29.33 -34.22 -7.21
C ASP A 668 -30.23 -35.43 -6.76
N PRO A 669 -30.53 -35.78 -5.45
CA PRO A 669 -30.83 -34.84 -4.35
C PRO A 669 -30.62 -35.26 -2.84
N SER A 670 -30.64 -34.24 -1.98
CA SER A 670 -31.37 -34.11 -0.68
C SER A 670 -30.93 -34.79 0.65
N GLY A 671 -30.99 -34.00 1.74
CA GLY A 671 -31.13 -34.47 3.14
C GLY A 671 -31.05 -33.36 4.21
N ARG A 672 -32.19 -33.02 4.84
CA ARG A 672 -32.35 -32.03 5.95
C ARG A 672 -32.04 -32.62 7.33
N GLY A 673 -31.75 -31.77 8.34
CA GLY A 673 -31.90 -32.12 9.76
C GLY A 673 -31.64 -30.98 10.75
N TYR A 674 -32.67 -30.58 11.50
CA TYR A 674 -32.72 -29.56 12.57
C TYR A 674 -32.48 -30.15 13.98
N ARG A 675 -31.97 -29.33 14.92
CA ARG A 675 -32.22 -29.28 16.41
C ARG A 675 -31.10 -28.47 17.08
N SER A 676 -31.16 -27.86 18.26
CA SER A 676 -32.14 -27.18 19.15
C SER A 676 -31.36 -26.87 20.45
N GLU A 677 -31.71 -25.77 21.13
CA GLU A 677 -31.12 -25.20 22.36
C GLU A 677 -31.14 -26.12 23.60
N ASP A 678 -30.21 -25.97 24.56
CA ASP A 678 -30.45 -25.21 25.83
C ASP A 678 -29.34 -25.38 26.93
N GLN A 679 -29.19 -24.32 27.76
CA GLN A 679 -28.80 -24.22 29.19
C GLN A 679 -27.35 -24.34 29.77
N SER A 680 -26.88 -23.18 30.29
CA SER A 680 -26.48 -22.89 31.69
C SER A 680 -24.99 -22.69 32.13
N GLN A 681 -24.71 -21.41 32.47
CA GLN A 681 -23.97 -20.83 33.62
C GLN A 681 -22.53 -21.22 34.06
N LYS A 682 -21.74 -20.14 34.22
CA LYS A 682 -20.64 -19.83 35.18
C LYS A 682 -19.24 -20.46 34.97
N LYS A 683 -18.31 -19.63 34.49
CA LYS A 683 -17.01 -19.30 35.15
C LYS A 683 -16.28 -18.19 34.38
N ARG A 684 -16.06 -17.04 35.04
CA ARG A 684 -15.20 -15.96 34.56
C ARG A 684 -13.75 -16.46 34.47
N ARG A 685 -13.19 -16.52 33.25
CA ARG A 685 -11.76 -16.68 32.96
C ARG A 685 -11.42 -15.76 31.80
N PHE A 686 -10.30 -15.04 31.96
CA PHE A 686 -9.52 -14.27 30.99
C PHE A 686 -10.02 -14.33 29.54
N GLN A 687 -10.49 -13.19 29.03
CA GLN A 687 -10.82 -13.02 27.62
C GLN A 687 -9.54 -13.04 26.79
N TYR A 688 -9.31 -14.17 26.13
CA TYR A 688 -8.42 -14.27 24.97
C TYR A 688 -9.01 -13.44 23.83
N THR A 689 -8.20 -12.59 23.22
CA THR A 689 -8.48 -11.96 21.92
C THR A 689 -8.82 -13.03 20.86
N PRO A 690 -9.86 -12.85 20.02
CA PRO A 690 -10.27 -13.87 19.06
C PRO A 690 -9.20 -14.16 18.01
N ARG A 691 -9.06 -15.44 17.65
CA ARG A 691 -8.22 -15.94 16.56
C ARG A 691 -8.73 -15.41 15.21
N TRP A 692 -7.81 -14.87 14.42
CA TRP A 692 -8.02 -14.50 13.02
C TRP A 692 -8.17 -15.77 12.13
N PRO A 693 -9.18 -15.87 11.25
CA PRO A 693 -9.20 -16.83 10.17
C PRO A 693 -8.54 -16.26 8.89
N ARG A 694 -7.43 -16.91 8.51
CA ARG A 694 -6.84 -17.17 7.17
C ARG A 694 -6.85 -16.13 6.05
#